data_AF-A0A834YB60-F1
#
_entry.id   AF-A0A834YB60-F1
#
_cell.length_a   1.000
_cell.length_b   1.000
_cell.length_c   1.000
_cell.angle_alpha   90.00
_cell.angle_beta   90.00
_cell.angle_gamma   90.00
#
_symmetry.space_group_name_H-M   'P 1'
#
loop_
_entity.id
_entity.type
_entity.pdbx_description
1 polymer ?
#
loop_
_entity_poly.entity_id
_entity_poly.type
_entity_poly.pdbx_seq_one_letter_code
_entity_poly.pdbx_strand_id
1 'polypeptide(L)'
;MEDALHTVLSVAQRLQPITVPLHDALDKILAQDIRAPDPLPPYRASVKDGYAVVASDGPGEYPIITESRAGNDGVGVTVTPRTVAYVTTGGPIPDGADAVVQVEDTEQIKDASGESKRVRILVQTSQGVDIRPVGFDIEKDALVLRSGERLGSSEIGLLATVGVMMVKVYPSPTIAVLSTGDELVEPTTGCLSRGQIRDSNRAMLLAATIQQHCKVLDLGIARDDEKNLERILDKAISSEIDILLTSGGVSMGDRDFVKPLLEKKGTIYFNRVLMKPGKPLTFAEIFVKSTEETAAKKILAFGLPGNPVSCLVCFHLFIVPTIRCLSGWANPHLLRLHARLVQPIKTDSVRPEFHRAIIRWKVNDGSGNPGFVAESTGHQMSSRLLSMKSANAMLELPATGSVLSAGTSVSAIIISDISNFAVGENFLSLDSDPAMQRSTSHKQTVIESQDTEIRVAILTVSDTVASGVGPDRSGPRAVSVVNSSSERLGGARVVAAAVVPDEVGKIKDVLQRWSDVDKMDLILTLGGTGFTPRDVTPEATKSLIEKETPGLLYVMMQESLKVTPFAMLSRSAAGIRGSTLIINMPGNPNAVAECMEALMPALKHALKQIRGDKREKNPRHVPHADAAPADTWERSYMSASVGSVPGSCSH
;
A
#
# COMPACT_ATOMS: atom_id res chain seq x y z
N MET A 1 27.82 14.80 9.83
CA MET A 1 26.46 14.22 9.82
C MET A 1 26.45 13.00 10.72
N GLU A 2 27.36 12.05 10.49
CA GLU A 2 27.52 10.84 11.30
C GLU A 2 27.66 11.13 12.80
N ASP A 3 28.54 12.04 13.22
CA ASP A 3 28.67 12.44 14.63
C ASP A 3 27.37 12.97 15.24
N ALA A 4 26.61 13.74 14.45
CA ALA A 4 25.33 14.29 14.89
C ALA A 4 24.28 13.18 15.05
N LEU A 5 24.23 12.21 14.12
CA LEU A 5 23.35 11.05 14.23
C LEU A 5 23.74 10.16 15.41
N HIS A 6 25.03 9.91 15.61
CA HIS A 6 25.54 9.16 16.76
C HIS A 6 25.14 9.83 18.08
N THR A 7 25.27 11.16 18.16
CA THR A 7 24.84 11.94 19.34
C THR A 7 23.34 11.81 19.58
N VAL A 8 22.52 11.86 18.53
CA VAL A 8 21.07 11.66 18.65
C VAL A 8 20.76 10.25 19.19
N LEU A 9 21.38 9.22 18.62
CA LEU A 9 21.12 7.83 18.99
C LEU A 9 21.67 7.44 20.36
N SER A 10 22.73 8.09 20.85
CA SER A 10 23.26 7.87 22.21
C SER A 10 22.38 8.50 23.29
N VAL A 11 21.66 9.57 22.94
CA VAL A 11 20.70 10.27 23.80
C VAL A 11 19.35 9.55 23.79
N ALA A 12 18.94 8.99 22.65
CA ALA A 12 17.71 8.24 22.48
C ALA A 12 17.70 6.94 23.31
N GLN A 13 16.60 6.70 24.02
CA GLN A 13 16.39 5.50 24.82
C GLN A 13 15.13 4.77 24.36
N ARG A 14 15.19 3.42 24.36
CA ARG A 14 14.01 2.58 24.05
C ARG A 14 12.88 2.90 25.01
N LEU A 15 11.67 3.01 24.49
CA LEU A 15 10.48 3.17 25.31
C LEU A 15 10.22 1.90 26.12
N GLN A 16 9.50 2.05 27.23
CA GLN A 16 9.11 0.90 28.04
C GLN A 16 8.13 0.01 27.25
N PRO A 17 8.33 -1.32 27.23
CA PRO A 17 7.42 -2.22 26.54
C PRO A 17 6.00 -2.17 27.08
N ILE A 18 5.03 -2.35 26.20
CA ILE A 18 3.61 -2.45 26.52
C ILE A 18 3.04 -3.78 26.00
N THR A 19 1.93 -4.24 26.59
CA THR A 19 1.19 -5.40 26.09
C THR A 19 0.02 -4.93 25.25
N VAL A 20 -0.10 -5.44 24.02
CA VAL A 20 -1.17 -5.09 23.07
C VAL A 20 -1.88 -6.34 22.54
N PRO A 21 -3.13 -6.24 22.08
CA PRO A 21 -3.78 -7.31 21.33
C PRO A 21 -3.00 -7.67 20.06
N LEU A 22 -3.12 -8.92 19.60
CA LEU A 22 -2.39 -9.44 18.42
C LEU A 22 -2.52 -8.54 17.17
N HIS A 23 -3.71 -8.04 16.87
CA HIS A 23 -3.95 -7.20 15.68
C HIS A 23 -3.26 -5.82 15.77
N ASP A 24 -3.00 -5.32 16.97
CA ASP A 24 -2.28 -4.07 17.20
C ASP A 24 -0.76 -4.27 17.22
N ALA A 25 -0.28 -5.51 17.20
CA ALA A 25 1.14 -5.86 17.27
C ALA A 25 1.85 -5.73 15.92
N LEU A 26 1.11 -5.66 14.80
CA LEU A 26 1.67 -5.49 13.46
C LEU A 26 2.61 -4.27 13.39
N ASP A 27 3.73 -4.46 12.70
CA ASP A 27 4.81 -3.48 12.51
C ASP A 27 5.57 -3.03 13.78
N LYS A 28 5.25 -3.60 14.94
CA LYS A 28 5.98 -3.33 16.19
C LYS A 28 7.14 -4.30 16.38
N ILE A 29 8.04 -3.94 17.29
CA ILE A 29 9.15 -4.79 17.70
C ILE A 29 8.76 -5.58 18.94
N LEU A 30 8.92 -6.90 18.85
CA LEU A 30 8.66 -7.83 19.95
C LEU A 30 9.61 -7.55 21.12
N ALA A 31 9.09 -7.51 22.34
CA ALA A 31 9.86 -7.17 23.54
C ALA A 31 10.09 -8.36 24.49
N GLN A 32 9.68 -9.57 24.09
CA GLN A 32 9.90 -10.81 24.82
C GLN A 32 9.99 -11.99 23.86
N ASP A 33 10.76 -12.99 24.20
CA ASP A 33 10.80 -14.25 23.45
C ASP A 33 9.44 -14.97 23.52
N ILE A 34 9.07 -15.64 22.43
CA ILE A 34 7.84 -16.42 22.33
C ILE A 34 8.19 -17.88 22.11
N ARG A 35 7.63 -18.75 22.95
CA ARG A 35 7.83 -20.19 22.88
C ARG A 35 6.51 -20.89 22.58
N ALA A 36 6.59 -22.00 21.85
CA ALA A 36 5.43 -22.81 21.52
C ALA A 36 4.97 -23.63 22.74
N PRO A 37 3.74 -23.50 23.23
CA PRO A 37 3.24 -24.31 24.34
C PRO A 37 3.00 -25.77 23.92
N ASP A 38 2.73 -25.98 22.64
CA ASP A 38 2.36 -27.25 22.02
C ASP A 38 3.13 -27.44 20.71
N PRO A 39 3.36 -28.69 20.26
CA PRO A 39 3.98 -28.94 18.97
C PRO A 39 3.03 -28.65 17.79
N LEU A 40 3.59 -28.37 16.62
CA LEU A 40 2.88 -28.28 15.34
C LEU A 40 3.47 -29.25 14.30
N PRO A 41 2.66 -30.15 13.71
CA PRO A 41 1.31 -30.49 14.12
C PRO A 41 1.31 -31.16 15.52
N PRO A 42 0.21 -31.07 16.29
CA PRO A 42 0.11 -31.69 17.62
C PRO A 42 -0.16 -33.20 17.59
N TYR A 43 -0.43 -33.75 16.40
CA TYR A 43 -0.67 -35.16 16.12
C TYR A 43 0.02 -35.52 14.80
N ARG A 44 0.20 -36.83 14.52
CA ARG A 44 0.70 -37.28 13.21
C ARG A 44 -0.32 -36.90 12.14
N ALA A 45 0.06 -36.06 11.18
CA ALA A 45 -0.88 -35.51 10.20
C ALA A 45 -0.56 -35.98 8.79
N SER A 46 -1.58 -36.22 7.98
CA SER A 46 -1.38 -36.50 6.55
C SER A 46 -0.86 -35.28 5.80
N VAL A 47 0.11 -35.48 4.91
CA VAL A 47 0.58 -34.46 3.95
C VAL A 47 -0.32 -34.38 2.72
N LYS A 48 -1.04 -35.47 2.41
CA LYS A 48 -1.84 -35.62 1.19
C LYS A 48 -3.28 -36.02 1.48
N ASP A 49 -4.15 -35.79 0.51
CA ASP A 49 -5.41 -36.50 0.42
C ASP A 49 -5.14 -37.90 -0.14
N GLY A 50 -5.64 -38.94 0.50
CA GLY A 50 -5.30 -40.31 0.15
C GLY A 50 -5.72 -41.33 1.19
N TYR A 51 -4.90 -42.37 1.35
CA TYR A 51 -5.18 -43.47 2.26
C TYR A 51 -4.00 -43.72 3.19
N ALA A 52 -4.26 -43.69 4.49
CA ALA A 52 -3.34 -44.15 5.51
C ALA A 52 -3.31 -45.68 5.50
N VAL A 53 -2.11 -46.24 5.35
CA VAL A 53 -1.86 -47.67 5.13
C VAL A 53 -0.81 -48.21 6.08
N VAL A 54 -0.68 -49.54 6.13
CA VAL A 54 0.53 -50.21 6.63
C VAL A 54 1.45 -50.46 5.42
N ALA A 55 2.60 -49.80 5.39
CA ALA A 55 3.48 -49.75 4.22
C ALA A 55 3.91 -51.14 3.74
N SER A 56 4.06 -52.10 4.65
CA SER A 56 4.45 -53.48 4.33
C SER A 56 3.41 -54.28 3.55
N ASP A 57 2.15 -53.81 3.49
CA ASP A 57 1.10 -54.50 2.72
C ASP A 57 1.30 -54.41 1.21
N GLY A 58 1.87 -53.30 0.73
CA GLY A 58 2.16 -53.05 -0.68
C GLY A 58 0.92 -52.84 -1.57
N PRO A 59 1.09 -52.83 -2.91
CA PRO A 59 -0.02 -52.69 -3.85
C PRO A 59 -1.08 -53.79 -3.68
N GLY A 60 -2.36 -53.43 -3.76
CA GLY A 60 -3.45 -54.38 -3.58
C GLY A 60 -4.79 -53.73 -3.25
N GLU A 61 -5.82 -54.55 -3.08
CA GLU A 61 -7.16 -54.08 -2.72
C GLU A 61 -7.45 -54.25 -1.24
N TYR A 62 -7.88 -53.17 -0.59
CA TYR A 62 -8.09 -53.11 0.85
C TYR A 62 -9.46 -52.52 1.20
N PRO A 63 -10.11 -52.99 2.28
CA PRO A 63 -11.28 -52.33 2.84
C PRO A 63 -10.89 -51.02 3.51
N ILE A 64 -11.73 -50.01 3.32
CA ILE A 64 -11.62 -48.72 4.01
C ILE A 64 -12.37 -48.85 5.33
N ILE A 65 -11.66 -48.83 6.46
CA ILE A 65 -12.24 -49.11 7.78
C ILE A 65 -12.65 -47.85 8.55
N THR A 66 -12.13 -46.69 8.16
CA THR A 66 -12.51 -45.39 8.70
C THR A 66 -12.11 -44.28 7.74
N GLU A 67 -12.64 -43.10 7.97
CA GLU A 67 -12.23 -41.86 7.32
C GLU A 67 -11.74 -40.90 8.41
N SER A 68 -10.64 -40.18 8.17
CA SER A 68 -10.04 -39.26 9.11
C SER A 68 -9.68 -37.94 8.45
N ARG A 69 -10.50 -36.91 8.69
CA ARG A 69 -10.35 -35.60 8.07
C ARG A 69 -9.89 -34.53 9.06
N ALA A 70 -10.52 -34.47 10.23
CA ALA A 70 -10.20 -33.51 11.27
C ALA A 70 -10.75 -33.94 12.64
N GLY A 71 -10.40 -33.21 13.70
CA GLY A 71 -10.99 -33.39 15.02
C GLY A 71 -10.82 -34.81 15.56
N ASN A 72 -11.93 -35.44 15.95
CA ASN A 72 -11.95 -36.77 16.56
C ASN A 72 -12.18 -37.91 15.55
N ASP A 73 -12.05 -37.65 14.25
CA ASP A 73 -12.24 -38.69 13.25
C ASP A 73 -11.23 -39.83 13.44
N GLY A 74 -11.67 -41.08 13.29
CA GLY A 74 -10.82 -42.26 13.45
C GLY A 74 -10.33 -42.55 14.88
N VAL A 75 -10.76 -41.78 15.89
CA VAL A 75 -10.41 -42.03 17.29
C VAL A 75 -10.92 -43.41 17.73
N GLY A 76 -10.02 -44.22 18.31
CA GLY A 76 -10.32 -45.58 18.75
C GLY A 76 -10.34 -46.62 17.62
N VAL A 77 -10.08 -46.22 16.36
CA VAL A 77 -9.93 -47.14 15.23
C VAL A 77 -8.44 -47.36 14.96
N THR A 78 -8.02 -48.62 14.91
CA THR A 78 -6.65 -49.01 14.54
C THR A 78 -6.65 -49.59 13.12
N VAL A 79 -5.86 -48.99 12.24
CA VAL A 79 -5.54 -49.53 10.91
C VAL A 79 -4.61 -50.73 11.12
N THR A 80 -5.15 -51.93 10.92
CA THR A 80 -4.43 -53.19 10.98
C THR A 80 -3.88 -53.57 9.59
N PRO A 81 -2.89 -54.49 9.50
CA PRO A 81 -2.46 -55.01 8.20
C PRO A 81 -3.65 -55.46 7.34
N ARG A 82 -3.56 -55.18 6.05
CA ARG A 82 -4.59 -55.43 5.03
C ARG A 82 -5.86 -54.58 5.18
N THR A 83 -5.81 -53.46 5.88
CA THR A 83 -6.88 -52.46 5.97
C THR A 83 -6.32 -51.06 5.75
N VAL A 84 -7.17 -50.10 5.37
CA VAL A 84 -6.74 -48.71 5.16
C VAL A 84 -7.75 -47.72 5.72
N ALA A 85 -7.33 -46.49 5.97
CA ALA A 85 -8.21 -45.39 6.32
C ALA A 85 -8.11 -44.29 5.27
N TYR A 86 -9.23 -43.73 4.83
CA TYR A 86 -9.21 -42.52 4.01
C TYR A 86 -8.75 -41.34 4.86
N VAL A 87 -7.82 -40.54 4.37
CA VAL A 87 -7.32 -39.34 5.05
C VAL A 87 -7.31 -38.15 4.11
N THR A 88 -7.56 -36.95 4.64
CA THR A 88 -7.30 -35.70 3.93
C THR A 88 -6.06 -35.03 4.48
N THR A 89 -5.52 -34.07 3.73
CA THR A 89 -4.39 -33.22 4.11
C THR A 89 -4.68 -32.54 5.44
N GLY A 90 -3.79 -32.70 6.42
CA GLY A 90 -3.97 -32.21 7.79
C GLY A 90 -4.79 -33.12 8.71
N GLY A 91 -5.41 -34.18 8.18
CA GLY A 91 -6.15 -35.16 8.96
C GLY A 91 -5.26 -36.01 9.86
N PRO A 92 -5.72 -36.38 11.07
CA PRO A 92 -4.94 -37.20 11.99
C PRO A 92 -4.76 -38.62 11.44
N ILE A 93 -3.53 -39.13 11.43
CA ILE A 93 -3.23 -40.50 11.01
C ILE A 93 -3.73 -41.46 12.10
N PRO A 94 -4.67 -42.38 11.78
CA PRO A 94 -5.16 -43.36 12.75
C PRO A 94 -4.04 -44.28 13.25
N ASP A 95 -4.21 -44.81 14.46
CA ASP A 95 -3.25 -45.75 15.05
C ASP A 95 -3.04 -46.96 14.14
N GLY A 96 -1.81 -47.49 14.12
CA GLY A 96 -1.43 -48.64 13.30
C GLY A 96 -1.03 -48.30 11.85
N ALA A 97 -1.51 -47.19 11.28
CA ALA A 97 -1.03 -46.73 9.97
C ALA A 97 0.35 -46.05 10.08
N ASP A 98 1.23 -46.34 9.13
CA ASP A 98 2.63 -45.91 9.15
C ASP A 98 3.09 -45.19 7.87
N ALA A 99 2.24 -45.12 6.84
CA ALA A 99 2.45 -44.31 5.62
C ALA A 99 1.11 -43.81 5.06
N VAL A 100 1.17 -42.82 4.16
CA VAL A 100 0.03 -42.39 3.34
C VAL A 100 0.36 -42.62 1.87
N VAL A 101 -0.63 -43.09 1.10
CA VAL A 101 -0.59 -43.12 -0.36
C VAL A 101 -1.59 -42.10 -0.88
N GLN A 102 -1.11 -41.14 -1.68
CA GLN A 102 -1.94 -40.08 -2.26
C GLN A 102 -3.04 -40.67 -3.16
N VAL A 103 -4.18 -39.99 -3.23
CA VAL A 103 -5.37 -40.48 -3.94
C VAL A 103 -5.12 -40.79 -5.41
N GLU A 104 -4.21 -40.05 -6.06
CA GLU A 104 -3.80 -40.24 -7.45
C GLU A 104 -3.16 -41.60 -7.72
N ASP A 105 -2.55 -42.21 -6.70
CA ASP A 105 -1.92 -43.53 -6.77
C ASP A 105 -2.86 -44.65 -6.28
N THR A 106 -4.17 -44.39 -6.33
CA THR A 106 -5.21 -45.33 -5.90
C THR A 106 -6.41 -45.36 -6.86
N GLU A 107 -7.15 -46.47 -6.84
CA GLU A 107 -8.43 -46.60 -7.56
C GLU A 107 -9.53 -47.01 -6.57
N GLN A 108 -10.59 -46.20 -6.45
CA GLN A 108 -11.75 -46.58 -5.66
C GLN A 108 -12.51 -47.73 -6.33
N ILE A 109 -12.84 -48.76 -5.53
CA ILE A 109 -13.65 -49.89 -5.99
C ILE A 109 -15.05 -49.71 -5.43
N LYS A 110 -15.99 -49.41 -6.33
CA LYS A 110 -17.41 -49.25 -6.00
C LYS A 110 -18.06 -50.62 -5.84
N ASP A 111 -18.86 -50.78 -4.79
CA ASP A 111 -19.75 -51.92 -4.67
C ASP A 111 -21.03 -51.76 -5.53
N ALA A 112 -21.85 -52.81 -5.60
CA ALA A 112 -23.10 -52.80 -6.37
C ALA A 112 -24.13 -51.75 -5.89
N SER A 113 -23.95 -51.19 -4.69
CA SER A 113 -24.74 -50.08 -4.13
C SER A 113 -24.18 -48.69 -4.46
N GLY A 114 -23.00 -48.61 -5.09
CA GLY A 114 -22.34 -47.34 -5.44
C GLY A 114 -21.54 -46.70 -4.30
N GLU A 115 -21.41 -47.36 -3.15
CA GLU A 115 -20.56 -46.92 -2.04
C GLU A 115 -19.14 -47.49 -2.19
N SER A 116 -18.12 -46.64 -2.03
CA SER A 116 -16.71 -47.06 -2.10
C SER A 116 -16.26 -47.58 -0.73
N LYS A 117 -16.49 -48.86 -0.45
CA LYS A 117 -16.00 -49.54 0.79
C LYS A 117 -14.60 -50.13 0.64
N ARG A 118 -14.01 -50.07 -0.56
CA ARG A 118 -12.70 -50.63 -0.88
C ARG A 118 -11.92 -49.69 -1.78
N VAL A 119 -10.59 -49.78 -1.70
CA VAL A 119 -9.66 -49.07 -2.57
C VAL A 119 -8.56 -50.00 -3.03
N ARG A 120 -8.11 -49.83 -4.27
CA ARG A 120 -6.89 -50.45 -4.79
C ARG A 120 -5.74 -49.46 -4.65
N ILE A 121 -4.72 -49.85 -3.91
CA ILE A 121 -3.43 -49.15 -3.84
C ILE A 121 -2.57 -49.63 -5.01
N LEU A 122 -2.09 -48.70 -5.84
CA LEU A 122 -1.38 -49.02 -7.08
C LEU A 122 0.14 -49.12 -6.90
N VAL A 123 0.67 -48.46 -5.86
CA VAL A 123 2.11 -48.26 -5.67
C VAL A 123 2.59 -48.86 -4.35
N GLN A 124 3.87 -49.24 -4.31
CA GLN A 124 4.55 -49.58 -3.07
C GLN A 124 4.96 -48.28 -2.36
N THR A 125 4.65 -48.16 -1.07
CA THR A 125 5.11 -47.04 -0.23
C THR A 125 6.13 -47.52 0.82
N SER A 126 6.68 -46.58 1.59
CA SER A 126 7.61 -46.84 2.69
C SER A 126 7.14 -46.17 3.97
N GLN A 127 7.57 -46.70 5.12
CA GLN A 127 7.23 -46.14 6.42
C GLN A 127 7.60 -44.64 6.49
N GLY A 128 6.67 -43.83 7.00
CA GLY A 128 6.81 -42.38 7.20
C GLY A 128 6.47 -41.52 5.99
N VAL A 129 6.26 -42.10 4.80
CA VAL A 129 5.91 -41.34 3.60
C VAL A 129 4.58 -40.62 3.79
N ASP A 130 4.56 -39.33 3.42
CA ASP A 130 3.41 -38.42 3.47
C ASP A 130 2.74 -38.30 4.85
N ILE A 131 3.50 -38.55 5.91
CA ILE A 131 3.10 -38.29 7.30
C ILE A 131 4.01 -37.20 7.88
N ARG A 132 3.41 -36.11 8.35
CA ARG A 132 4.07 -35.13 9.22
C ARG A 132 4.09 -35.66 10.66
N PRO A 133 5.26 -35.95 11.26
CA PRO A 133 5.36 -36.30 12.67
C PRO A 133 4.87 -35.17 13.58
N VAL A 134 4.58 -35.52 14.84
CA VAL A 134 4.27 -34.52 15.87
C VAL A 134 5.46 -33.56 16.02
N GLY A 135 5.18 -32.26 15.99
CA GLY A 135 6.19 -31.23 16.19
C GLY A 135 7.15 -31.01 15.02
N PHE A 136 6.84 -31.56 13.84
CA PHE A 136 7.70 -31.43 12.67
C PHE A 136 7.95 -29.98 12.25
N ASP A 137 6.93 -29.12 12.28
CA ASP A 137 7.05 -27.71 11.92
C ASP A 137 7.51 -26.85 13.10
N ILE A 138 6.96 -27.13 14.29
CA ILE A 138 7.33 -26.45 15.53
C ILE A 138 7.38 -27.48 16.65
N GLU A 139 8.54 -27.68 17.26
CA GLU A 139 8.66 -28.51 18.44
C GLU A 139 8.04 -27.82 19.66
N LYS A 140 7.55 -28.60 20.62
CA LYS A 140 7.11 -28.06 21.90
C LYS A 140 8.27 -27.32 22.59
N ASP A 141 7.96 -26.19 23.22
CA ASP A 141 8.88 -25.28 23.92
C ASP A 141 9.93 -24.59 23.03
N ALA A 142 9.90 -24.81 21.72
CA ALA A 142 10.79 -24.16 20.76
C ALA A 142 10.60 -22.63 20.79
N LEU A 143 11.72 -21.91 20.61
CA LEU A 143 11.73 -20.45 20.47
C LEU A 143 11.24 -20.07 19.07
N VAL A 144 10.00 -19.62 18.97
CA VAL A 144 9.33 -19.30 17.70
C VAL A 144 9.66 -17.90 17.20
N LEU A 145 9.67 -16.92 18.11
CA LEU A 145 10.06 -15.54 17.82
C LEU A 145 10.96 -15.00 18.93
N ARG A 146 11.93 -14.17 18.56
CA ARG A 146 12.90 -13.56 19.48
C ARG A 146 12.56 -12.12 19.79
N SER A 147 12.80 -11.71 21.03
CA SER A 147 12.77 -10.29 21.39
C SER A 147 13.70 -9.48 20.47
N GLY A 148 13.19 -8.38 19.93
CA GLY A 148 13.88 -7.53 18.95
C GLY A 148 13.46 -7.77 17.49
N GLU A 149 12.68 -8.82 17.21
CA GLU A 149 12.12 -9.07 15.88
C GLU A 149 10.95 -8.13 15.57
N ARG A 150 10.86 -7.69 14.31
CA ARG A 150 9.72 -6.91 13.80
C ARG A 150 8.60 -7.87 13.42
N LEU A 151 7.39 -7.57 13.89
CA LEU A 151 6.22 -8.40 13.62
C LEU A 151 5.57 -8.02 12.28
N GLY A 152 5.82 -8.82 11.24
CA GLY A 152 5.12 -8.81 9.96
C GLY A 152 3.97 -9.82 9.93
N SER A 153 3.43 -10.10 8.74
CA SER A 153 2.28 -11.01 8.58
C SER A 153 2.60 -12.44 9.00
N SER A 154 3.79 -12.95 8.67
CA SER A 154 4.26 -14.28 9.08
C SER A 154 4.38 -14.41 10.59
N GLU A 155 4.96 -13.41 11.25
CA GLU A 155 5.17 -13.43 12.70
C GLU A 155 3.83 -13.34 13.44
N ILE A 156 2.88 -12.55 12.93
CA ILE A 156 1.50 -12.53 13.45
C ILE A 156 0.83 -13.92 13.31
N GLY A 157 1.02 -14.58 12.17
CA GLY A 157 0.53 -15.96 11.95
C GLY A 157 1.15 -16.96 12.93
N LEU A 158 2.45 -16.85 13.18
CA LEU A 158 3.15 -17.68 14.17
C LEU A 158 2.64 -17.45 15.60
N LEU A 159 2.46 -16.19 16.01
CA LEU A 159 1.87 -15.84 17.30
C LEU A 159 0.49 -16.47 17.48
N ALA A 160 -0.38 -16.37 16.47
CA ALA A 160 -1.70 -17.01 16.49
C ALA A 160 -1.60 -18.54 16.58
N THR A 161 -0.66 -19.13 15.83
CA THR A 161 -0.42 -20.59 15.79
C THR A 161 -0.06 -21.13 17.17
N VAL A 162 0.71 -20.38 17.96
CA VAL A 162 1.07 -20.76 19.34
C VAL A 162 0.11 -20.20 20.41
N GLY A 163 -1.05 -19.65 20.00
CA GLY A 163 -2.08 -19.19 20.93
C GLY A 163 -1.78 -17.87 21.66
N VAL A 164 -0.82 -17.07 21.18
CA VAL A 164 -0.46 -15.78 21.79
C VAL A 164 -1.33 -14.66 21.23
N MET A 165 -2.30 -14.22 22.05
CA MET A 165 -3.25 -13.15 21.68
C MET A 165 -2.93 -11.78 22.27
N MET A 166 -2.05 -11.74 23.28
CA MET A 166 -1.56 -10.52 23.93
C MET A 166 -0.04 -10.50 23.84
N VAL A 167 0.49 -9.53 23.11
CA VAL A 167 1.90 -9.50 22.70
C VAL A 167 2.60 -8.34 23.39
N LYS A 168 3.71 -8.62 24.06
CA LYS A 168 4.56 -7.59 24.66
C LYS A 168 5.49 -7.00 23.61
N VAL A 169 5.35 -5.72 23.32
CA VAL A 169 6.04 -5.02 22.23
C VAL A 169 6.57 -3.68 22.69
N TYR A 170 7.57 -3.15 21.99
CA TYR A 170 7.98 -1.76 22.15
C TYR A 170 6.96 -0.85 21.44
N PRO A 171 6.42 0.19 22.11
CA PRO A 171 5.45 1.09 21.50
C PRO A 171 6.12 2.02 20.49
N SER A 172 5.33 2.54 19.54
CA SER A 172 5.75 3.67 18.71
C SER A 172 5.71 4.97 19.54
N PRO A 173 6.65 5.90 19.35
CA PRO A 173 6.65 7.17 20.05
C PRO A 173 5.46 8.06 19.66
N THR A 174 5.08 8.94 20.57
CA THR A 174 4.16 10.05 20.32
C THR A 174 4.96 11.30 19.94
N ILE A 175 4.64 11.89 18.80
CA ILE A 175 5.40 12.99 18.21
C ILE A 175 4.52 14.24 18.09
N ALA A 176 4.91 15.32 18.74
CA ALA A 176 4.29 16.63 18.49
C ALA A 176 4.94 17.34 17.30
N VAL A 177 4.13 18.01 16.48
CA VAL A 177 4.61 18.78 15.32
C VAL A 177 4.10 20.21 15.38
N LEU A 178 5.00 21.18 15.23
CA LEU A 178 4.74 22.61 15.22
C LEU A 178 5.45 23.27 14.05
N SER A 179 4.80 24.20 13.35
CA SER A 179 5.48 25.14 12.46
C SER A 179 5.56 26.52 13.08
N THR A 180 6.63 27.27 12.83
CA THR A 180 6.83 28.64 13.32
C THR A 180 7.10 29.58 12.15
N GLY A 181 6.43 30.73 12.12
CA GLY A 181 6.70 31.79 11.15
C GLY A 181 5.53 32.74 10.94
N ASP A 182 5.78 34.04 10.98
CA ASP A 182 4.77 35.07 10.69
C ASP A 182 4.30 35.05 9.23
N GLU A 183 5.10 34.53 8.30
CA GLU A 183 4.75 34.34 6.89
C GLU A 183 3.75 33.20 6.69
N LEU A 184 3.59 32.31 7.67
CA LEU A 184 2.81 31.09 7.51
C LEU A 184 1.31 31.35 7.65
N VAL A 185 0.55 30.70 6.76
CA VAL A 185 -0.91 30.57 6.81
C VAL A 185 -1.32 29.11 6.67
N GLU A 186 -2.54 28.78 7.09
CA GLU A 186 -3.07 27.42 6.98
C GLU A 186 -3.15 26.95 5.52
N PRO A 187 -2.94 25.65 5.23
CA PRO A 187 -3.03 25.10 3.88
C PRO A 187 -4.37 25.34 3.19
N THR A 188 -5.45 25.49 3.96
CA THR A 188 -6.81 25.77 3.48
C THR A 188 -7.00 27.21 3.00
N THR A 189 -6.04 28.10 3.24
CA THR A 189 -6.11 29.51 2.84
C THR A 189 -6.18 29.62 1.30
N GLY A 190 -7.29 30.16 0.79
CA GLY A 190 -7.55 30.26 -0.65
C GLY A 190 -6.61 31.22 -1.38
N CYS A 191 -6.58 32.49 -0.97
CA CYS A 191 -5.73 33.53 -1.58
C CYS A 191 -4.65 33.98 -0.59
N LEU A 192 -3.41 34.11 -1.07
CA LEU A 192 -2.28 34.56 -0.26
C LEU A 192 -2.12 36.07 -0.34
N SER A 193 -1.92 36.71 0.81
CA SER A 193 -1.52 38.12 0.87
C SER A 193 0.00 38.27 0.67
N ARG A 194 0.47 39.51 0.52
CA ARG A 194 1.90 39.82 0.41
C ARG A 194 2.66 39.22 1.59
N GLY A 195 3.74 38.48 1.30
CA GLY A 195 4.61 37.90 2.31
C GLY A 195 4.04 36.66 3.00
N GLN A 196 2.96 36.07 2.47
CA GLN A 196 2.40 34.83 3.00
C GLN A 196 2.75 33.61 2.15
N ILE A 197 2.98 32.49 2.80
CA ILE A 197 3.09 31.16 2.20
C ILE A 197 2.33 30.15 3.04
N ARG A 198 1.81 29.09 2.40
CA ARG A 198 1.09 28.03 3.11
C ARG A 198 2.07 27.14 3.87
N ASP A 199 1.68 26.73 5.07
CA ASP A 199 2.44 25.78 5.88
C ASP A 199 2.43 24.37 5.27
N SER A 200 3.44 24.08 4.47
CA SER A 200 3.64 22.76 3.87
C SER A 200 4.40 21.79 4.78
N ASN A 201 5.26 22.31 5.66
CA ASN A 201 6.15 21.47 6.46
C ASN A 201 5.38 20.68 7.51
N ARG A 202 4.42 21.30 8.21
CA ARG A 202 3.64 20.61 9.23
C ARG A 202 2.85 19.45 8.63
N ALA A 203 2.11 19.71 7.55
CA ALA A 203 1.37 18.66 6.84
C ALA A 203 2.30 17.53 6.36
N MET A 204 3.47 17.88 5.82
CA MET A 204 4.48 16.93 5.36
C MET A 204 5.07 16.09 6.51
N LEU A 205 5.38 16.70 7.66
CA LEU A 205 5.93 16.02 8.83
C LEU A 205 4.89 15.13 9.53
N LEU A 206 3.64 15.58 9.61
CA LEU A 206 2.53 14.75 10.11
C LEU A 206 2.38 13.50 9.23
N ALA A 207 2.36 13.65 7.90
CA ALA A 207 2.29 12.53 6.98
C ALA A 207 3.51 11.59 7.12
N ALA A 208 4.73 12.14 7.14
CA ALA A 208 5.95 11.35 7.28
C ALA A 208 6.01 10.60 8.62
N THR A 209 5.46 11.18 9.68
CA THR A 209 5.37 10.54 11.01
C THR A 209 4.34 9.42 11.05
N ILE A 210 3.17 9.62 10.42
CA ILE A 210 2.15 8.58 10.28
C ILE A 210 2.70 7.39 9.48
N GLN A 211 3.50 7.64 8.43
CA GLN A 211 4.20 6.59 7.67
C GLN A 211 5.21 5.80 8.50
N GLN A 212 5.65 6.32 9.66
CA GLN A 212 6.47 5.58 10.64
C GLN A 212 5.62 4.93 11.74
N HIS A 213 4.30 4.82 11.55
CA HIS A 213 3.35 4.22 12.50
C HIS A 213 3.37 4.86 13.90
N CYS A 214 3.66 6.16 13.98
CA CYS A 214 3.73 6.92 15.22
C CYS A 214 2.43 7.69 15.47
N LYS A 215 2.13 7.94 16.75
CA LYS A 215 1.04 8.82 17.15
C LYS A 215 1.47 10.27 16.93
N VAL A 216 0.58 11.10 16.39
CA VAL A 216 0.87 12.51 16.11
C VAL A 216 0.03 13.45 16.96
N LEU A 217 0.66 14.52 17.42
CA LEU A 217 0.00 15.67 18.05
C LEU A 217 0.27 16.92 17.21
N ASP A 218 -0.73 17.40 16.49
CA ASP A 218 -0.64 18.63 15.71
C ASP A 218 -0.79 19.86 16.62
N LEU A 219 0.26 20.68 16.73
CA LEU A 219 0.27 21.92 17.52
C LEU A 219 -0.03 23.17 16.69
N GLY A 220 -0.25 23.02 15.38
CA GLY A 220 -0.60 24.10 14.46
C GLY A 220 0.58 25.00 14.08
N ILE A 221 0.26 26.27 13.85
CA ILE A 221 1.23 27.33 13.49
C ILE A 221 1.42 28.23 14.71
N ALA A 222 2.65 28.35 15.19
CA ALA A 222 3.06 29.39 16.15
C ALA A 222 3.53 30.65 15.40
N ARG A 223 3.12 31.81 15.92
CA ARG A 223 3.65 33.11 15.47
C ARG A 223 5.03 33.34 16.07
N ASP A 224 5.80 34.24 15.47
CA ASP A 224 7.13 34.61 15.94
C ASP A 224 7.05 35.56 17.14
N ASP A 225 6.41 35.09 18.21
CA ASP A 225 6.28 35.72 19.51
C ASP A 225 6.79 34.76 20.59
N GLU A 226 7.81 35.18 21.33
CA GLU A 226 8.52 34.32 22.30
C GLU A 226 7.56 33.73 23.36
N LYS A 227 6.64 34.54 23.89
CA LYS A 227 5.69 34.09 24.93
C LYS A 227 4.67 33.11 24.38
N ASN A 228 4.17 33.34 23.17
CA ASN A 228 3.24 32.45 22.50
C ASN A 228 3.89 31.09 22.23
N LEU A 229 5.11 31.10 21.67
CA LEU A 229 5.88 29.90 21.39
C LEU A 229 6.22 29.15 22.67
N GLU A 230 6.68 29.84 23.72
CA GLU A 230 6.95 29.25 25.02
C GLU A 230 5.73 28.50 25.58
N ARG A 231 4.55 29.12 25.55
CA ARG A 231 3.30 28.51 26.01
C ARG A 231 2.91 27.27 25.20
N ILE A 232 3.11 27.28 23.88
CA ILE A 232 2.84 26.12 23.02
C ILE A 232 3.81 24.98 23.32
N LEU A 233 5.09 25.30 23.52
CA LEU A 233 6.11 24.32 23.90
C LEU A 233 5.80 23.69 25.27
N ASP A 234 5.42 24.50 26.27
CA ASP A 234 5.02 23.99 27.59
C ASP A 234 3.80 23.07 27.51
N LYS A 235 2.81 23.44 26.69
CA LYS A 235 1.65 22.57 26.43
C LYS A 235 2.09 21.25 25.81
N ALA A 236 2.96 21.27 24.80
CA ALA A 236 3.48 20.08 24.16
C ALA A 236 4.22 19.15 25.14
N ILE A 237 5.09 19.73 25.95
CA ILE A 237 5.87 19.04 26.98
C ILE A 237 4.95 18.38 28.01
N SER A 238 3.85 19.03 28.39
CA SER A 238 2.85 18.48 29.31
C SER A 238 1.93 17.40 28.70
N SER A 239 1.95 17.20 27.37
CA SER A 239 1.06 16.26 26.65
C SER A 239 1.68 14.88 26.43
N GLU A 240 2.58 14.46 27.33
CA GLU A 240 3.20 13.13 27.34
C GLU A 240 3.85 12.68 26.02
N ILE A 241 4.34 13.61 25.21
CA ILE A 241 5.05 13.29 23.97
C ILE A 241 6.44 12.71 24.25
N ASP A 242 7.00 12.00 23.28
CA ASP A 242 8.38 11.48 23.33
C ASP A 242 9.32 12.29 22.43
N ILE A 243 8.78 12.81 21.32
CA ILE A 243 9.51 13.63 20.35
C ILE A 243 8.74 14.93 20.09
N LEU A 244 9.45 16.06 20.08
CA LEU A 244 8.95 17.36 19.64
C LEU A 244 9.65 17.75 18.33
N LEU A 245 8.87 18.00 17.28
CA LEU A 245 9.35 18.51 16.01
C LEU A 245 8.88 19.95 15.82
N THR A 246 9.81 20.88 15.65
CA THR A 246 9.49 22.22 15.17
C THR A 246 10.04 22.41 13.76
N SER A 247 9.37 23.20 12.92
CA SER A 247 9.88 23.58 11.60
C SER A 247 9.84 25.09 11.41
N GLY A 248 10.96 25.68 10.98
CA GLY A 248 11.15 27.13 11.00
C GLY A 248 11.75 27.63 12.33
N GLY A 249 12.05 28.93 12.43
CA GLY A 249 12.48 29.54 13.71
C GLY A 249 13.86 29.10 14.24
N VAL A 250 14.68 28.41 13.42
CA VAL A 250 15.96 27.79 13.81
C VAL A 250 17.16 28.27 12.99
N SER A 251 17.05 29.39 12.30
CA SER A 251 18.12 29.93 11.47
C SER A 251 19.01 30.92 12.27
N MET A 252 19.26 32.10 11.72
CA MET A 252 20.02 33.22 12.30
C MET A 252 19.17 34.51 12.36
N GLY A 253 17.84 34.39 12.27
CA GLY A 253 16.92 35.52 12.36
C GLY A 253 16.84 36.08 13.77
N ASP A 254 16.51 37.37 13.88
CA ASP A 254 16.29 38.08 15.13
C ASP A 254 15.04 37.60 15.89
N ARG A 255 14.12 36.91 15.19
CA ARG A 255 12.90 36.30 15.76
C ARG A 255 12.93 34.78 15.82
N ASP A 256 14.11 34.16 15.68
CA ASP A 256 14.28 32.71 15.78
C ASP A 256 14.29 32.25 17.25
N PHE A 257 13.11 32.21 17.88
CA PHE A 257 12.96 31.92 19.32
C PHE A 257 13.03 30.43 19.67
N VAL A 258 13.03 29.51 18.70
CA VAL A 258 13.07 28.07 18.99
C VAL A 258 14.35 27.69 19.74
N LYS A 259 15.52 28.15 19.30
CA LYS A 259 16.79 27.78 19.96
C LYS A 259 16.89 28.30 21.39
N PRO A 260 16.69 29.61 21.68
CA PRO A 260 16.73 30.10 23.07
C PRO A 260 15.73 29.39 23.98
N LEU A 261 14.52 29.08 23.50
CA LEU A 261 13.52 28.38 24.30
C LEU A 261 13.89 26.92 24.55
N LEU A 262 14.51 26.23 23.59
CA LEU A 262 15.04 24.88 23.81
C LEU A 262 16.22 24.89 24.79
N GLU A 263 17.12 25.88 24.73
CA GLU A 263 18.22 26.06 25.71
C GLU A 263 17.70 26.33 27.12
N LYS A 264 16.61 27.10 27.24
CA LYS A 264 15.97 27.38 28.52
C LYS A 264 15.32 26.14 29.14
N LYS A 265 14.76 25.26 28.31
CA LYS A 265 13.98 24.09 28.75
C LYS A 265 14.80 22.79 28.81
N GLY A 266 15.99 22.77 28.24
CA GLY A 266 16.76 21.54 28.07
C GLY A 266 18.20 21.76 27.63
N THR A 267 18.86 20.68 27.23
CA THR A 267 20.25 20.67 26.77
C THR A 267 20.30 20.60 25.26
N ILE A 268 20.84 21.64 24.60
CA ILE A 268 21.15 21.57 23.17
C ILE A 268 22.47 20.82 22.97
N TYR A 269 22.44 19.78 22.13
CA TYR A 269 23.64 19.02 21.75
C TYR A 269 24.35 19.61 20.54
N PHE A 270 23.57 20.03 19.53
CA PHE A 270 24.09 20.74 18.37
C PHE A 270 22.98 21.59 17.73
N ASN A 271 23.41 22.62 16.99
CA ASN A 271 22.51 23.53 16.26
C ASN A 271 22.92 23.76 14.80
N ARG A 272 23.96 23.04 14.34
CA ARG A 272 24.44 23.05 12.96
C ARG A 272 25.01 21.68 12.59
N VAL A 273 24.74 21.25 11.37
CA VAL A 273 25.30 20.03 10.78
C VAL A 273 25.98 20.35 9.46
N LEU A 274 27.18 19.81 9.24
CA LEU A 274 27.88 19.88 7.96
C LEU A 274 27.20 18.95 6.93
N MET A 275 26.13 19.45 6.30
CA MET A 275 25.36 18.73 5.28
C MET A 275 24.59 19.67 4.34
N LYS A 276 24.20 19.14 3.19
CA LYS A 276 23.34 19.81 2.22
C LYS A 276 22.24 18.86 1.71
N PRO A 277 20.97 19.27 1.69
CA PRO A 277 20.39 20.38 2.47
C PRO A 277 20.39 20.04 3.99
N GLY A 278 20.01 20.97 4.87
CA GLY A 278 19.82 20.65 6.31
C GLY A 278 20.76 21.31 7.33
N LYS A 279 21.61 22.26 6.93
CA LYS A 279 22.61 22.91 7.82
C LYS A 279 22.08 23.32 9.22
N PRO A 280 20.92 24.01 9.37
CA PRO A 280 20.52 24.56 10.66
C PRO A 280 19.72 23.58 11.54
N LEU A 281 19.83 22.27 11.32
CA LEU A 281 19.23 21.28 12.21
C LEU A 281 19.73 21.47 13.66
N THR A 282 18.78 21.56 14.58
CA THR A 282 19.03 21.65 16.02
C THR A 282 18.48 20.42 16.72
N PHE A 283 19.24 19.88 17.67
CA PHE A 283 18.82 18.76 18.50
C PHE A 283 19.02 19.10 19.98
N ALA A 284 17.99 18.86 20.78
CA ALA A 284 17.99 19.09 22.21
C ALA A 284 17.28 17.98 22.97
N GLU A 285 17.64 17.82 24.23
CA GLU A 285 16.94 17.00 25.20
C GLU A 285 16.24 17.89 26.21
N ILE A 286 14.94 17.66 26.43
CA ILE A 286 14.15 18.35 27.46
C ILE A 286 13.84 17.35 28.58
N PHE A 287 14.11 17.76 29.82
CA PHE A 287 13.82 16.97 31.02
C PHE A 287 12.52 17.43 31.66
N VAL A 288 11.55 16.52 31.76
CA VAL A 288 10.30 16.77 32.48
C VAL A 288 10.43 16.19 33.87
N LYS A 289 10.47 17.05 34.89
CA LYS A 289 10.40 16.65 36.29
C LYS A 289 8.99 16.13 36.56
N SER A 290 8.85 14.86 36.91
CA SER A 290 7.57 14.31 37.36
C SER A 290 7.25 14.80 38.77
N THR A 291 5.98 15.08 39.04
CA THR A 291 5.47 15.56 40.33
C THR A 291 5.17 14.44 41.33
N GLU A 292 5.33 13.17 40.94
CA GLU A 292 5.21 11.99 41.81
C GLU A 292 6.35 10.99 41.49
N GLU A 293 6.51 9.92 42.28
CA GLU A 293 7.59 8.90 42.31
C GLU A 293 7.89 8.13 40.98
N THR A 294 7.55 8.71 39.83
CA THR A 294 7.89 8.24 38.49
C THR A 294 9.18 8.91 37.99
N ALA A 295 10.00 8.13 37.28
CA ALA A 295 11.26 8.58 36.70
C ALA A 295 11.05 9.80 35.78
N ALA A 296 12.01 10.73 35.78
CA ALA A 296 11.99 11.89 34.89
C ALA A 296 11.80 11.45 33.43
N LYS A 297 10.81 12.03 32.74
CA LYS A 297 10.55 11.72 31.33
C LYS A 297 11.42 12.60 30.44
N LYS A 298 12.04 11.98 29.45
CA LYS A 298 12.91 12.61 28.46
C LYS A 298 12.13 12.89 27.18
N ILE A 299 12.19 14.12 26.69
CA ILE A 299 11.62 14.50 25.39
C ILE A 299 12.75 14.90 24.45
N LEU A 300 12.77 14.30 23.27
CA LEU A 300 13.74 14.61 22.22
C LEU A 300 13.19 15.72 21.32
N ALA A 301 13.83 16.88 21.30
CA ALA A 301 13.39 18.02 20.52
C ALA A 301 14.28 18.24 19.29
N PHE A 302 13.65 18.31 18.12
CA PHE A 302 14.31 18.57 16.84
C PHE A 302 13.79 19.88 16.24
N GLY A 303 14.70 20.86 16.16
CA GLY A 303 14.48 22.10 15.43
C GLY A 303 14.83 21.92 13.96
N LEU A 304 13.83 21.68 13.12
CA LEU A 304 14.00 21.40 11.69
C LEU A 304 14.09 22.70 10.87
N PRO A 305 14.93 22.72 9.82
CA PRO A 305 15.03 23.87 8.94
C PRO A 305 13.69 24.22 8.26
N GLY A 306 13.36 25.51 8.13
CA GLY A 306 12.10 25.94 7.49
C GLY A 306 11.99 25.65 5.99
N ASN A 307 13.11 25.47 5.29
CA ASN A 307 13.10 25.08 3.87
C ASN A 307 12.56 23.65 3.70
N PRO A 308 11.51 23.40 2.88
CA PRO A 308 10.80 22.11 2.88
C PRO A 308 11.67 20.89 2.59
N VAL A 309 12.57 20.96 1.62
CA VAL A 309 13.46 19.82 1.33
C VAL A 309 14.41 19.56 2.50
N SER A 310 14.92 20.63 3.13
CA SER A 310 15.83 20.49 4.27
C SER A 310 15.11 19.83 5.45
N CYS A 311 13.86 20.24 5.69
CA CYS A 311 12.99 19.67 6.72
C CYS A 311 12.83 18.16 6.53
N LEU A 312 12.40 17.71 5.34
CA LEU A 312 12.15 16.29 5.08
C LEU A 312 13.44 15.45 5.03
N VAL A 313 14.54 15.99 4.49
CA VAL A 313 15.85 15.31 4.51
C VAL A 313 16.33 15.12 5.95
N CYS A 314 16.22 16.13 6.82
CA CYS A 314 16.55 16.00 8.24
C CYS A 314 15.62 15.00 8.94
N PHE A 315 14.32 14.98 8.61
CA PHE A 315 13.38 14.00 9.13
C PHE A 315 13.84 12.56 8.85
N HIS A 316 14.16 12.24 7.60
CA HIS A 316 14.64 10.91 7.26
C HIS A 316 15.98 10.58 7.93
N LEU A 317 16.95 11.50 7.90
CA LEU A 317 18.31 11.17 8.36
C LEU A 317 18.46 11.07 9.88
N PHE A 318 17.64 11.80 10.65
CA PHE A 318 17.79 11.87 12.11
C PHE A 318 16.56 11.37 12.85
N ILE A 319 15.36 11.75 12.41
CA ILE A 319 14.13 11.45 13.15
C ILE A 319 13.69 10.01 12.90
N VAL A 320 13.77 9.49 11.66
CA VAL A 320 13.43 8.09 11.40
C VAL A 320 14.32 7.11 12.20
N PRO A 321 15.66 7.26 12.24
CA PRO A 321 16.49 6.44 13.13
C PRO A 321 16.16 6.60 14.61
N THR A 322 15.80 7.82 15.04
CA THR A 322 15.38 8.08 16.43
C THR A 322 14.09 7.33 16.76
N ILE A 323 13.08 7.42 15.89
CA ILE A 323 11.82 6.69 16.02
C ILE A 323 12.10 5.19 16.14
N ARG A 324 12.91 4.63 15.24
CA ARG A 324 13.28 3.21 15.26
C ARG A 324 13.99 2.82 16.56
N CYS A 325 14.90 3.65 17.05
CA CYS A 325 15.58 3.43 18.33
C CYS A 325 14.60 3.40 19.49
N LEU A 326 13.71 4.39 19.60
CA LEU A 326 12.67 4.46 20.64
C LEU A 326 11.71 3.26 20.56
N SER A 327 11.33 2.85 19.35
CA SER A 327 10.46 1.70 19.07
C SER A 327 11.16 0.35 19.17
N GLY A 328 12.39 0.28 19.70
CA GLY A 328 13.05 -0.99 20.03
C GLY A 328 13.78 -1.70 18.89
N TRP A 329 13.94 -1.07 17.72
CA TRP A 329 14.63 -1.70 16.58
C TRP A 329 16.08 -2.05 16.95
N ALA A 330 16.51 -3.26 16.58
CA ALA A 330 17.90 -3.68 16.79
C ALA A 330 18.88 -2.85 15.95
N ASN A 331 18.51 -2.53 14.71
CA ASN A 331 19.25 -1.63 13.84
C ASN A 331 18.37 -0.43 13.42
N PRO A 332 18.57 0.77 13.99
CA PRO A 332 17.77 1.94 13.67
C PRO A 332 18.18 2.61 12.34
N HIS A 333 19.31 2.24 11.74
CA HIS A 333 19.83 2.92 10.56
C HIS A 333 18.95 2.69 9.32
N LEU A 334 18.93 3.68 8.42
CA LEU A 334 18.34 3.53 7.10
C LEU A 334 19.19 2.61 6.24
N LEU A 335 18.52 1.84 5.37
CA LEU A 335 19.19 0.97 4.41
C LEU A 335 20.06 1.81 3.46
N ARG A 336 21.31 1.39 3.30
CA ARG A 336 22.24 1.93 2.32
C ARG A 336 22.57 0.88 1.29
N LEU A 337 22.63 1.30 0.04
CA LEU A 337 23.08 0.47 -1.08
C LEU A 337 23.93 1.30 -2.03
N HIS A 338 24.63 0.64 -2.95
CA HIS A 338 25.32 1.32 -4.03
C HIS A 338 24.43 1.41 -5.26
N ALA A 339 24.41 2.58 -5.91
CA ALA A 339 23.71 2.80 -7.16
C ALA A 339 24.62 3.55 -8.15
N ARG A 340 24.53 3.20 -9.44
CA ARG A 340 25.27 3.87 -10.51
C ARG A 340 24.51 5.07 -11.04
N LEU A 341 25.20 6.20 -11.19
CA LEU A 341 24.61 7.41 -11.73
C LEU A 341 24.25 7.25 -13.21
N VAL A 342 23.02 7.59 -13.59
CA VAL A 342 22.59 7.60 -15.01
C VAL A 342 23.08 8.86 -15.73
N GLN A 343 23.25 9.96 -15.00
CA GLN A 343 23.70 11.25 -15.50
C GLN A 343 24.87 11.79 -14.65
N PRO A 344 25.71 12.69 -15.19
CA PRO A 344 26.70 13.37 -14.37
C PRO A 344 26.06 14.27 -13.32
N ILE A 345 26.66 14.34 -12.13
CA ILE A 345 26.18 15.19 -11.03
C ILE A 345 27.33 16.05 -10.50
N LYS A 346 27.11 17.36 -10.44
CA LYS A 346 28.03 18.31 -9.81
C LYS A 346 27.84 18.28 -8.29
N THR A 347 28.91 17.95 -7.57
CA THR A 347 28.92 17.97 -6.11
C THR A 347 29.10 19.38 -5.55
N ASP A 348 28.71 19.58 -4.30
CA ASP A 348 29.00 20.80 -3.55
C ASP A 348 30.47 20.81 -3.11
N SER A 349 31.09 21.98 -3.06
CA SER A 349 32.51 22.12 -2.71
C SER A 349 32.79 22.16 -1.20
N VAL A 350 31.75 22.32 -0.37
CA VAL A 350 31.92 22.56 1.06
C VAL A 350 31.22 21.50 1.90
N ARG A 351 30.06 21.00 1.46
CA ARG A 351 29.20 20.14 2.28
C ARG A 351 28.84 18.86 1.54
N PRO A 352 28.90 17.69 2.21
CA PRO A 352 28.31 16.48 1.65
C PRO A 352 26.84 16.71 1.32
N GLU A 353 26.43 16.28 0.13
CA GLU A 353 25.07 16.49 -0.39
C GLU A 353 24.27 15.18 -0.34
N PHE A 354 23.08 15.25 0.26
CA PHE A 354 22.03 14.25 0.18
C PHE A 354 21.14 14.57 -1.02
N HIS A 355 21.58 14.09 -2.17
CA HIS A 355 21.00 14.41 -3.47
C HIS A 355 19.80 13.51 -3.74
N ARG A 356 18.62 14.09 -3.99
CA ARG A 356 17.41 13.29 -4.18
C ARG A 356 17.47 12.59 -5.52
N ALA A 357 17.18 11.30 -5.49
CA ALA A 357 17.20 10.45 -6.67
C ALA A 357 16.02 9.48 -6.71
N ILE A 358 15.70 9.08 -7.93
CA ILE A 358 14.88 7.93 -8.23
C ILE A 358 15.83 6.80 -8.57
N ILE A 359 15.91 5.79 -7.71
CA ILE A 359 16.67 4.58 -7.95
C ILE A 359 15.76 3.48 -8.49
N ARG A 360 16.30 2.67 -9.40
CA ARG A 360 15.62 1.52 -10.00
C ARG A 360 16.59 0.36 -10.15
N TRP A 361 16.09 -0.86 -10.08
CA TRP A 361 16.86 -2.03 -10.45
C TRP A 361 16.90 -2.17 -11.97
N LYS A 362 18.08 -2.47 -12.53
CA LYS A 362 18.26 -2.81 -13.94
C LYS A 362 19.05 -4.12 -14.08
N VAL A 363 18.72 -4.89 -15.11
CA VAL A 363 19.47 -6.10 -15.51
C VAL A 363 20.90 -5.77 -15.95
N ASN A 364 21.11 -4.55 -16.45
CA ASN A 364 22.43 -3.97 -16.69
C ASN A 364 22.46 -2.54 -16.15
N ASP A 365 23.28 -2.31 -15.13
CA ASP A 365 23.47 -1.02 -14.47
C ASP A 365 24.42 -0.06 -15.22
N GLY A 366 24.92 -0.47 -16.38
CA GLY A 366 25.93 0.21 -17.18
C GLY A 366 27.33 -0.40 -17.04
N SER A 367 27.54 -1.36 -16.14
CA SER A 367 28.81 -2.10 -15.99
C SER A 367 28.83 -3.49 -16.64
N GLY A 368 27.73 -3.88 -17.29
CA GLY A 368 27.55 -5.25 -17.79
C GLY A 368 26.94 -6.22 -16.77
N ASN A 369 26.63 -5.75 -15.55
CA ASN A 369 26.05 -6.53 -14.48
C ASN A 369 24.71 -5.94 -14.00
N PRO A 370 23.82 -6.75 -13.39
CA PRO A 370 22.60 -6.23 -12.79
C PRO A 370 22.91 -5.40 -11.54
N GLY A 371 22.14 -4.34 -11.32
CA GLY A 371 22.35 -3.43 -10.20
C GLY A 371 21.39 -2.25 -10.17
N PHE A 372 21.49 -1.46 -9.09
CA PHE A 372 20.73 -0.23 -8.96
C PHE A 372 21.35 0.89 -9.79
N VAL A 373 20.49 1.63 -10.49
CA VAL A 373 20.84 2.88 -11.14
C VAL A 373 20.10 4.03 -10.48
N ALA A 374 20.70 5.21 -10.46
CA ALA A 374 20.17 6.41 -9.82
C ALA A 374 20.00 7.54 -10.84
N GLU A 375 18.78 8.09 -10.87
CA GLU A 375 18.45 9.28 -11.64
C GLU A 375 18.16 10.46 -10.71
N SER A 376 18.87 11.58 -10.90
CA SER A 376 18.59 12.83 -10.19
C SER A 376 17.17 13.33 -10.45
N THR A 377 16.51 13.87 -9.42
CA THR A 377 15.21 14.55 -9.54
C THR A 377 15.31 15.99 -10.11
N GLY A 378 16.42 16.33 -10.76
CA GLY A 378 16.70 17.65 -11.33
C GLY A 378 17.21 18.67 -10.30
N HIS A 379 16.71 19.91 -10.36
CA HIS A 379 17.20 21.00 -9.50
C HIS A 379 17.01 20.71 -8.00
N GLN A 380 18.13 20.81 -7.24
CA GLN A 380 18.23 20.39 -5.85
C GLN A 380 18.13 21.52 -4.81
N MET A 381 17.66 22.72 -5.19
CA MET A 381 17.51 23.84 -4.25
C MET A 381 16.63 23.46 -3.06
N SER A 382 17.01 23.85 -1.85
CA SER A 382 16.39 23.39 -0.60
C SER A 382 14.93 23.85 -0.39
N SER A 383 14.52 24.93 -1.06
CA SER A 383 13.14 25.41 -1.06
C SER A 383 12.24 24.65 -2.06
N ARG A 384 12.83 23.92 -3.02
CA ARG A 384 12.12 23.27 -4.12
C ARG A 384 11.65 21.87 -3.71
N LEU A 385 10.52 21.80 -3.02
CA LEU A 385 9.91 20.54 -2.58
C LEU A 385 9.65 19.54 -3.73
N LEU A 386 9.47 20.02 -4.96
CA LEU A 386 9.38 19.17 -6.16
C LEU A 386 10.56 18.21 -6.35
N SER A 387 11.72 18.49 -5.77
CA SER A 387 12.86 17.55 -5.79
C SER A 387 12.65 16.32 -4.88
N MET A 388 11.71 16.35 -3.94
CA MET A 388 11.33 15.18 -3.14
C MET A 388 10.24 14.34 -3.83
N LYS A 389 9.54 14.89 -4.83
CA LYS A 389 8.48 14.16 -5.54
C LYS A 389 9.10 12.92 -6.22
N SER A 390 8.56 11.76 -5.90
CA SER A 390 9.01 10.45 -6.41
C SER A 390 10.44 10.04 -6.02
N ALA A 391 11.15 10.85 -5.22
CA ALA A 391 12.45 10.47 -4.69
C ALA A 391 12.27 9.28 -3.73
N ASN A 392 12.90 8.16 -4.05
CA ASN A 392 12.91 6.95 -3.23
C ASN A 392 14.26 6.72 -2.54
N ALA A 393 15.28 7.52 -2.90
CA ALA A 393 16.59 7.50 -2.27
C ALA A 393 17.24 8.89 -2.18
N MET A 394 18.25 9.00 -1.31
CA MET A 394 19.16 10.13 -1.21
C MET A 394 20.58 9.64 -1.46
N LEU A 395 21.21 10.11 -2.53
CA LEU A 395 22.61 9.81 -2.83
C LEU A 395 23.51 10.56 -1.85
N GLU A 396 24.49 9.88 -1.28
CA GLU A 396 25.49 10.44 -0.39
C GLU A 396 26.67 10.95 -1.23
N LEU A 397 26.61 12.21 -1.65
CA LEU A 397 27.65 12.81 -2.49
C LEU A 397 28.71 13.53 -1.65
N PRO A 398 30.01 13.33 -1.92
CA PRO A 398 31.08 13.95 -1.14
C PRO A 398 31.21 15.45 -1.44
N ALA A 399 31.88 16.17 -0.55
CA ALA A 399 32.12 17.61 -0.65
C ALA A 399 33.36 17.95 -1.51
N THR A 400 33.42 17.50 -2.76
CA THR A 400 34.61 17.68 -3.61
C THR A 400 34.51 18.88 -4.54
N GLY A 401 33.30 19.36 -4.83
CA GLY A 401 33.05 20.33 -5.89
C GLY A 401 33.35 19.79 -7.29
N SER A 402 33.63 18.50 -7.46
CA SER A 402 33.88 17.87 -8.76
C SER A 402 32.57 17.41 -9.41
N VAL A 403 32.62 17.13 -10.72
CA VAL A 403 31.52 16.44 -11.42
C VAL A 403 31.78 14.95 -11.31
N LEU A 404 30.84 14.21 -10.74
CA LEU A 404 30.82 12.75 -10.82
C LEU A 404 30.21 12.38 -12.18
N SER A 405 30.90 11.57 -12.97
CA SER A 405 30.43 11.15 -14.29
C SER A 405 29.31 10.12 -14.19
N ALA A 406 28.50 9.99 -15.25
CA ALA A 406 27.60 8.85 -15.40
C ALA A 406 28.38 7.53 -15.31
N GLY A 407 27.74 6.48 -14.79
CA GLY A 407 28.35 5.16 -14.49
C GLY A 407 29.10 5.08 -13.16
N THR A 408 29.40 6.23 -12.52
CA THR A 408 30.02 6.26 -11.18
C THR A 408 29.10 5.61 -10.16
N SER A 409 29.64 4.70 -9.35
CA SER A 409 28.91 4.10 -8.22
C SER A 409 28.98 5.04 -7.02
N VAL A 410 27.82 5.33 -6.41
CA VAL A 410 27.70 6.15 -5.20
C VAL A 410 26.85 5.43 -4.16
N SER A 411 27.05 5.75 -2.87
CA SER A 411 26.17 5.27 -1.81
C SER A 411 24.81 6.00 -1.89
N ALA A 412 23.73 5.28 -1.65
CA ALA A 412 22.36 5.77 -1.66
C ALA A 412 21.60 5.27 -0.43
N ILE A 413 21.04 6.21 0.33
CA ILE A 413 20.15 5.95 1.45
C ILE A 413 18.73 5.76 0.92
N ILE A 414 18.10 4.64 1.27
CA ILE A 414 16.72 4.34 0.89
C ILE A 414 15.75 5.00 1.85
N ILE A 415 14.79 5.76 1.30
CA ILE A 415 13.82 6.55 2.08
C ILE A 415 12.36 6.15 1.83
N SER A 416 12.13 5.12 1.03
CA SER A 416 10.81 4.53 0.78
C SER A 416 10.90 3.01 0.67
N ASP A 417 9.76 2.33 0.71
CA ASP A 417 9.72 0.86 0.67
C ASP A 417 10.28 0.32 -0.65
N ILE A 418 11.30 -0.53 -0.55
CA ILE A 418 11.98 -1.15 -1.68
C ILE A 418 11.08 -2.14 -2.43
N SER A 419 10.11 -2.75 -1.75
CA SER A 419 9.15 -3.68 -2.35
C SER A 419 8.26 -3.01 -3.39
N ASN A 420 8.09 -1.69 -3.30
CA ASN A 420 7.30 -0.87 -4.21
C ASN A 420 8.12 -0.21 -5.32
N PHE A 421 9.40 -0.60 -5.50
CA PHE A 421 10.21 0.00 -6.54
C PHE A 421 9.74 -0.43 -7.93
N ALA A 422 9.57 0.55 -8.81
CA ALA A 422 9.31 0.29 -10.22
C ALA A 422 10.51 -0.49 -10.81
N VAL A 423 10.24 -1.72 -11.24
CA VAL A 423 11.20 -2.53 -12.02
C VAL A 423 11.41 -1.82 -13.36
N GLY A 424 12.65 -1.69 -13.80
CA GLY A 424 12.94 -1.14 -15.12
C GLY A 424 12.27 -1.98 -16.20
N GLU A 425 11.44 -1.36 -17.04
CA GLU A 425 10.92 -1.97 -18.26
C GLU A 425 12.10 -2.40 -19.13
N ASN A 426 12.35 -3.70 -19.17
CA ASN A 426 13.14 -4.44 -20.16
C ASN A 426 13.01 -5.96 -19.95
N PHE A 427 11.82 -6.41 -19.55
CA PHE A 427 11.42 -7.81 -19.70
C PHE A 427 10.50 -7.86 -20.92
N LEU A 428 11.09 -8.20 -22.07
CA LEU A 428 10.43 -8.49 -23.35
C LEU A 428 9.87 -7.27 -24.10
N SER A 429 10.70 -6.63 -24.93
CA SER A 429 10.23 -5.84 -26.07
C SER A 429 11.14 -6.09 -27.27
N LEU A 430 10.66 -6.90 -28.21
CA LEU A 430 11.14 -6.96 -29.59
C LEU A 430 10.62 -5.72 -30.32
N ASP A 431 11.50 -5.17 -31.15
CA ASP A 431 11.42 -3.89 -31.85
C ASP A 431 10.08 -3.58 -32.51
N SER A 432 9.61 -2.34 -32.35
CA SER A 432 9.48 -1.40 -33.47
C SER A 432 9.03 -0.02 -32.97
N ASP A 433 9.85 0.97 -33.30
CA ASP A 433 9.68 2.39 -33.04
C ASP A 433 9.69 3.10 -34.43
N PRO A 434 9.46 4.42 -34.57
CA PRO A 434 8.14 5.06 -34.68
C PRO A 434 8.12 6.17 -35.78
N ALA A 435 7.02 6.93 -35.91
CA ALA A 435 6.94 8.38 -36.27
C ALA A 435 5.52 8.73 -36.79
N MET A 436 4.90 9.91 -36.66
CA MET A 436 5.16 11.21 -36.01
C MET A 436 3.78 11.94 -35.92
N GLN A 437 3.39 12.57 -34.80
CA GLN A 437 3.35 14.04 -34.55
C GLN A 437 2.94 14.92 -35.77
N ARG A 438 2.04 15.93 -35.71
CA ARG A 438 1.93 17.04 -34.72
C ARG A 438 0.81 18.06 -35.09
N SER A 439 0.23 18.74 -34.07
CA SER A 439 -0.08 20.21 -33.94
C SER A 439 -0.90 20.99 -35.02
N THR A 440 -1.75 22.00 -34.79
CA THR A 440 -1.99 22.97 -33.67
C THR A 440 -3.16 23.94 -34.00
N SER A 441 -3.77 24.51 -32.94
CA SER A 441 -4.33 25.88 -32.76
C SER A 441 -5.53 26.34 -33.63
N HIS A 442 -6.50 27.17 -33.20
CA HIS A 442 -6.56 28.25 -32.20
C HIS A 442 -8.01 28.66 -31.83
N LYS A 443 -8.13 29.29 -30.65
CA LYS A 443 -9.08 30.34 -30.17
C LYS A 443 -10.53 29.93 -29.85
N GLN A 444 -10.88 29.75 -28.58
CA GLN A 444 -11.34 30.73 -27.57
C GLN A 444 -12.71 31.36 -27.86
N THR A 445 -13.71 30.96 -27.08
CA THR A 445 -14.68 31.89 -26.48
C THR A 445 -15.29 31.27 -25.23
N VAL A 446 -15.34 32.08 -24.18
CA VAL A 446 -15.74 31.78 -22.80
C VAL A 446 -17.26 31.74 -22.71
N ILE A 447 -17.84 30.68 -22.14
CA ILE A 447 -19.19 30.68 -21.56
C ILE A 447 -19.21 29.78 -20.32
N GLU A 448 -19.40 30.40 -19.16
CA GLU A 448 -19.71 29.76 -17.87
C GLU A 448 -21.00 28.93 -17.94
N SER A 449 -21.06 27.75 -17.31
CA SER A 449 -22.35 27.19 -16.88
C SER A 449 -22.24 26.10 -15.80
N GLN A 450 -22.84 26.39 -14.65
CA GLN A 450 -23.74 25.55 -13.81
C GLN A 450 -23.34 24.10 -13.51
N ASP A 451 -23.05 23.84 -12.23
CA ASP A 451 -22.85 22.51 -11.61
C ASP A 451 -24.19 21.76 -11.47
N THR A 452 -24.34 20.62 -12.15
CA THR A 452 -25.50 19.72 -11.99
C THR A 452 -25.10 18.47 -11.20
N GLU A 453 -25.77 18.27 -10.06
CA GLU A 453 -25.58 17.16 -9.09
C GLU A 453 -25.65 15.76 -9.74
N ILE A 454 -24.85 14.78 -9.28
CA ILE A 454 -24.80 13.40 -9.82
C ILE A 454 -25.81 12.51 -9.09
N ARG A 455 -26.70 11.83 -9.84
CA ARG A 455 -27.79 11.01 -9.30
C ARG A 455 -27.41 9.53 -9.32
N VAL A 456 -27.36 8.93 -8.14
CA VAL A 456 -26.97 7.53 -7.92
C VAL A 456 -28.17 6.70 -7.46
N ALA A 457 -28.32 5.49 -7.99
CA ALA A 457 -29.29 4.51 -7.51
C ALA A 457 -28.60 3.21 -7.05
N ILE A 458 -29.16 2.57 -6.02
CA ILE A 458 -28.61 1.35 -5.41
C ILE A 458 -29.66 0.24 -5.44
N LEU A 459 -29.34 -0.89 -6.09
CA LEU A 459 -30.20 -2.06 -6.17
C LEU A 459 -29.60 -3.22 -5.36
N THR A 460 -30.24 -3.61 -4.27
CA THR A 460 -29.88 -4.86 -3.57
C THR A 460 -30.58 -6.02 -4.26
N VAL A 461 -29.82 -7.04 -4.68
CA VAL A 461 -30.33 -8.26 -5.31
C VAL A 461 -30.14 -9.42 -4.32
N SER A 462 -31.24 -9.89 -3.75
CA SER A 462 -31.24 -11.03 -2.83
C SER A 462 -32.66 -11.56 -2.60
N ASP A 463 -32.86 -12.86 -2.82
CA ASP A 463 -34.09 -13.58 -2.47
C ASP A 463 -34.46 -13.43 -0.99
N THR A 464 -33.47 -13.52 -0.10
CA THR A 464 -33.69 -13.45 1.35
C THR A 464 -34.12 -12.06 1.81
N VAL A 465 -33.57 -11.00 1.20
CA VAL A 465 -33.94 -9.62 1.54
C VAL A 465 -35.28 -9.26 0.90
N ALA A 466 -35.51 -9.66 -0.36
CA ALA A 466 -36.75 -9.39 -1.08
C ALA A 466 -37.96 -10.09 -0.45
N SER A 467 -37.77 -11.28 0.13
CA SER A 467 -38.82 -12.00 0.89
C SER A 467 -39.01 -11.49 2.31
N GLY A 468 -38.17 -10.56 2.78
CA GLY A 468 -38.22 -10.01 4.16
C GLY A 468 -37.64 -10.94 5.24
N VAL A 469 -37.01 -12.05 4.85
CA VAL A 469 -36.46 -13.06 5.76
C VAL A 469 -35.08 -12.64 6.29
N GLY A 470 -34.32 -11.84 5.52
CA GLY A 470 -32.98 -11.36 5.89
C GLY A 470 -32.85 -9.83 5.84
N PRO A 471 -32.03 -9.21 6.71
CA PRO A 471 -31.83 -7.76 6.68
C PRO A 471 -30.89 -7.34 5.53
N ASP A 472 -31.21 -6.23 4.86
CA ASP A 472 -30.30 -5.60 3.92
C ASP A 472 -29.14 -4.91 4.65
N ARG A 473 -27.95 -5.50 4.58
CA ARG A 473 -26.74 -4.90 5.16
C ARG A 473 -25.89 -4.15 4.13
N SER A 474 -26.04 -4.48 2.85
CA SER A 474 -25.17 -3.99 1.78
C SER A 474 -25.70 -2.70 1.18
N GLY A 475 -27.02 -2.57 1.04
CA GLY A 475 -27.69 -1.35 0.61
C GLY A 475 -27.33 -0.13 1.47
N PRO A 476 -27.57 -0.16 2.79
CA PRO A 476 -27.20 0.95 3.68
C PRO A 476 -25.71 1.28 3.66
N ARG A 477 -24.84 0.27 3.52
CA ARG A 477 -23.40 0.46 3.43
C ARG A 477 -23.01 1.17 2.13
N ALA A 478 -23.57 0.75 0.99
CA ALA A 478 -23.37 1.43 -0.29
C ALA A 478 -23.83 2.90 -0.24
N VAL A 479 -24.97 3.18 0.39
CA VAL A 479 -25.47 4.55 0.58
C VAL A 479 -24.48 5.39 1.38
N SER A 480 -23.99 4.85 2.50
CA SER A 480 -23.00 5.51 3.36
C SER A 480 -21.70 5.81 2.60
N VAL A 481 -21.21 4.86 1.79
CA VAL A 481 -19.96 5.02 1.03
C VAL A 481 -20.10 6.08 -0.08
N VAL A 482 -21.21 6.05 -0.83
CA VAL A 482 -21.48 7.06 -1.87
C VAL A 482 -21.63 8.45 -1.26
N ASN A 483 -22.41 8.59 -0.17
CA ASN A 483 -22.63 9.89 0.46
C ASN A 483 -21.35 10.46 1.10
N SER A 484 -20.57 9.62 1.80
CA SER A 484 -19.26 10.04 2.36
C SER A 484 -18.24 10.42 1.29
N SER A 485 -18.42 9.93 0.05
CA SER A 485 -17.57 10.23 -1.11
C SER A 485 -18.19 11.24 -2.08
N SER A 486 -19.28 11.92 -1.70
CA SER A 486 -20.07 12.77 -2.59
C SER A 486 -19.24 13.86 -3.28
N GLU A 487 -18.39 14.59 -2.53
CA GLU A 487 -17.51 15.64 -3.08
C GLU A 487 -16.50 15.07 -4.09
N ARG A 488 -15.90 13.92 -3.76
CA ARG A 488 -14.94 13.22 -4.62
C ARG A 488 -15.60 12.75 -5.91
N LEU A 489 -16.86 12.33 -5.85
CA LEU A 489 -17.65 11.92 -7.00
C LEU A 489 -18.28 13.08 -7.77
N GLY A 490 -18.10 14.33 -7.35
CA GLY A 490 -18.64 15.52 -8.04
C GLY A 490 -20.06 15.87 -7.63
N GLY A 491 -20.37 15.77 -6.34
CA GLY A 491 -21.71 16.02 -5.80
C GLY A 491 -22.64 14.85 -6.05
N ALA A 492 -22.17 13.61 -5.91
CA ALA A 492 -23.01 12.44 -6.08
C ALA A 492 -23.96 12.25 -4.89
N ARG A 493 -25.24 12.05 -5.15
CA ARG A 493 -26.26 11.77 -4.14
C ARG A 493 -27.03 10.52 -4.49
N VAL A 494 -27.24 9.64 -3.51
CA VAL A 494 -28.18 8.54 -3.67
C VAL A 494 -29.60 9.10 -3.66
N VAL A 495 -30.34 8.88 -4.74
CA VAL A 495 -31.71 9.39 -4.92
C VAL A 495 -32.76 8.29 -5.02
N ALA A 496 -32.32 7.03 -5.19
CA ALA A 496 -33.19 5.87 -5.20
C ALA A 496 -32.47 4.63 -4.64
N ALA A 497 -33.20 3.80 -3.91
CA ALA A 497 -32.77 2.47 -3.51
C ALA A 497 -33.94 1.49 -3.65
N ALA A 498 -33.65 0.25 -4.03
CA ALA A 498 -34.66 -0.80 -4.15
C ALA A 498 -34.05 -2.18 -3.85
N VAL A 499 -34.92 -3.14 -3.55
CA VAL A 499 -34.56 -4.55 -3.35
C VAL A 499 -35.37 -5.39 -4.33
N VAL A 500 -34.72 -6.36 -4.98
CA VAL A 500 -35.38 -7.34 -5.87
C VAL A 500 -34.87 -8.76 -5.58
N PRO A 501 -35.69 -9.80 -5.84
CA PRO A 501 -35.21 -11.17 -5.80
C PRO A 501 -34.21 -11.43 -6.93
N ASP A 502 -33.51 -12.56 -6.86
CA ASP A 502 -32.53 -13.03 -7.84
C ASP A 502 -33.23 -13.56 -9.11
N GLU A 503 -33.97 -12.67 -9.77
CA GLU A 503 -34.74 -12.93 -10.98
C GLU A 503 -34.35 -11.96 -12.09
N VAL A 504 -33.89 -12.52 -13.22
CA VAL A 504 -33.41 -11.72 -14.38
C VAL A 504 -34.44 -10.68 -14.81
N GLY A 505 -35.72 -11.03 -14.89
CA GLY A 505 -36.79 -10.11 -15.28
C GLY A 505 -36.90 -8.91 -14.33
N LYS A 506 -36.96 -9.16 -13.02
CA LYS A 506 -37.12 -8.11 -11.99
C LYS A 506 -35.92 -7.18 -11.92
N ILE A 507 -34.71 -7.73 -12.04
CA ILE A 507 -33.47 -6.94 -12.08
C ILE A 507 -33.49 -6.05 -13.33
N LYS A 508 -33.84 -6.62 -14.49
CA LYS A 508 -33.89 -5.87 -15.75
C LYS A 508 -34.90 -4.73 -15.71
N ASP A 509 -36.11 -4.97 -15.21
CA ASP A 509 -37.16 -3.95 -15.12
C ASP A 509 -36.71 -2.73 -14.31
N VAL A 510 -36.02 -2.95 -13.19
CA VAL A 510 -35.50 -1.86 -12.34
C VAL A 510 -34.33 -1.14 -13.00
N LEU A 511 -33.36 -1.88 -13.54
CA LEU A 511 -32.21 -1.29 -14.23
C LEU A 511 -32.65 -0.44 -15.43
N GLN A 512 -33.57 -0.96 -16.24
CA GLN A 512 -34.10 -0.28 -17.41
C GLN A 512 -34.93 0.95 -17.04
N ARG A 513 -35.78 0.87 -16.01
CA ARG A 513 -36.54 2.04 -15.53
C ARG A 513 -35.59 3.12 -15.02
N TRP A 514 -34.60 2.76 -14.20
CA TRP A 514 -33.66 3.73 -13.64
C TRP A 514 -32.73 4.37 -14.68
N SER A 515 -32.34 3.63 -15.73
CA SER A 515 -31.54 4.19 -16.83
C SER A 515 -32.39 5.01 -17.81
N ASP A 516 -33.53 4.48 -18.25
CA ASP A 516 -34.24 5.01 -19.41
C ASP A 516 -35.27 6.07 -19.03
N VAL A 517 -35.94 5.89 -17.89
CA VAL A 517 -37.03 6.74 -17.41
C VAL A 517 -36.51 7.72 -16.36
N ASP A 518 -35.93 7.21 -15.27
CA ASP A 518 -35.52 8.04 -14.15
C ASP A 518 -34.19 8.79 -14.40
N LYS A 519 -33.48 8.43 -15.47
CA LYS A 519 -32.21 9.04 -15.91
C LYS A 519 -31.17 9.15 -14.79
N MET A 520 -30.84 8.02 -14.17
CA MET A 520 -29.74 7.92 -13.22
C MET A 520 -28.40 8.03 -13.92
N ASP A 521 -27.38 8.58 -13.25
CA ASP A 521 -26.03 8.66 -13.80
C ASP A 521 -25.22 7.42 -13.47
N LEU A 522 -25.42 6.87 -12.27
CA LEU A 522 -24.77 5.67 -11.79
C LEU A 522 -25.80 4.75 -11.12
N ILE A 523 -25.77 3.46 -11.49
CA ILE A 523 -26.51 2.41 -10.82
C ILE A 523 -25.51 1.39 -10.28
N LEU A 524 -25.61 1.10 -8.98
CA LEU A 524 -24.84 0.06 -8.32
C LEU A 524 -25.79 -1.08 -7.94
N THR A 525 -25.52 -2.30 -8.42
CA THR A 525 -26.23 -3.49 -7.94
C THR A 525 -25.37 -4.21 -6.91
N LEU A 526 -25.98 -4.77 -5.88
CA LEU A 526 -25.29 -5.43 -4.77
C LEU A 526 -25.80 -6.87 -4.63
N GLY A 527 -24.96 -7.86 -4.90
CA GLY A 527 -25.32 -9.29 -4.79
C GLY A 527 -25.68 -9.96 -6.12
N GLY A 528 -25.85 -11.28 -6.07
CA GLY A 528 -26.17 -12.12 -7.23
C GLY A 528 -25.03 -12.25 -8.25
N THR A 529 -23.76 -12.07 -7.85
CA THR A 529 -22.58 -12.12 -8.72
C THR A 529 -21.75 -13.40 -8.58
N GLY A 530 -22.09 -14.32 -7.66
CA GLY A 530 -21.36 -15.57 -7.42
C GLY A 530 -21.59 -16.64 -8.49
N PHE A 531 -21.22 -17.88 -8.18
CA PHE A 531 -21.34 -19.04 -9.11
C PHE A 531 -22.61 -19.87 -8.89
N THR A 532 -23.46 -19.53 -7.93
CA THR A 532 -24.64 -20.34 -7.64
C THR A 532 -25.70 -20.16 -8.73
N PRO A 533 -26.63 -21.13 -8.92
CA PRO A 533 -27.71 -21.00 -9.89
C PRO A 533 -28.64 -19.80 -9.66
N ARG A 534 -28.63 -19.21 -8.46
CA ARG A 534 -29.38 -17.99 -8.14
C ARG A 534 -28.60 -16.72 -8.47
N ASP A 535 -27.28 -16.76 -8.59
CA ASP A 535 -26.50 -15.58 -8.96
C ASP A 535 -26.73 -15.22 -10.44
N VAL A 536 -27.62 -14.26 -10.72
CA VAL A 536 -28.04 -13.91 -12.10
C VAL A 536 -27.90 -12.42 -12.45
N THR A 537 -27.30 -11.62 -11.55
CA THR A 537 -27.14 -10.17 -11.72
C THR A 537 -26.29 -9.79 -12.95
N PRO A 538 -25.17 -10.48 -13.25
CA PRO A 538 -24.38 -10.22 -14.45
C PRO A 538 -25.15 -10.46 -15.74
N GLU A 539 -25.94 -11.54 -15.82
CA GLU A 539 -26.75 -11.89 -17.00
C GLU A 539 -27.81 -10.83 -17.26
N ALA A 540 -28.51 -10.39 -16.21
CA ALA A 540 -29.48 -9.31 -16.29
C ALA A 540 -28.83 -8.01 -16.80
N THR A 541 -27.67 -7.66 -16.26
CA THR A 541 -26.93 -6.43 -16.61
C THR A 541 -26.39 -6.46 -18.04
N LYS A 542 -25.71 -7.55 -18.43
CA LYS A 542 -25.14 -7.73 -19.78
C LYS A 542 -26.20 -7.65 -20.88
N SER A 543 -27.41 -8.10 -20.60
CA SER A 543 -28.51 -8.04 -21.57
C SER A 543 -29.09 -6.64 -21.79
N LEU A 544 -28.67 -5.63 -21.00
CA LEU A 544 -29.18 -4.25 -21.05
C LEU A 544 -28.14 -3.21 -21.43
N ILE A 545 -26.86 -3.45 -21.14
CA ILE A 545 -25.78 -2.52 -21.46
C ILE A 545 -25.47 -2.52 -22.96
N GLU A 546 -25.17 -1.35 -23.49
CA GLU A 546 -24.80 -1.12 -24.89
C GLU A 546 -23.28 -1.19 -25.09
N LYS A 547 -22.52 -0.81 -24.07
CA LYS A 547 -21.05 -0.80 -24.07
C LYS A 547 -20.52 -1.36 -22.76
N GLU A 548 -19.68 -2.39 -22.83
CA GLU A 548 -19.02 -2.94 -21.65
C GLU A 548 -17.87 -2.03 -21.17
N THR A 549 -17.59 -2.08 -19.87
CA THR A 549 -16.50 -1.30 -19.22
C THR A 549 -15.55 -2.24 -18.46
N PRO A 550 -14.85 -3.16 -19.15
CA PRO A 550 -14.05 -4.22 -18.52
C PRO A 550 -12.91 -3.69 -17.65
N GLY A 551 -12.38 -2.49 -17.93
CA GLY A 551 -11.34 -1.87 -17.12
C GLY A 551 -11.78 -1.60 -15.67
N LEU A 552 -13.07 -1.28 -15.44
CA LEU A 552 -13.59 -1.09 -14.08
C LEU A 552 -13.62 -2.42 -13.33
N LEU A 553 -14.01 -3.50 -14.02
CA LEU A 553 -14.03 -4.85 -13.45
C LEU A 553 -12.63 -5.35 -13.12
N TYR A 554 -11.65 -5.08 -13.97
CA TYR A 554 -10.26 -5.44 -13.74
C TYR A 554 -9.72 -4.80 -12.45
N VAL A 555 -9.93 -3.49 -12.27
CA VAL A 555 -9.49 -2.76 -11.08
C VAL A 555 -10.21 -3.28 -9.83
N MET A 556 -11.53 -3.49 -9.89
CA MET A 556 -12.28 -4.07 -8.77
C MET A 556 -11.75 -5.45 -8.39
N MET A 557 -11.49 -6.32 -9.36
CA MET A 557 -10.98 -7.67 -9.13
C MET A 557 -9.56 -7.63 -8.55
N GLN A 558 -8.69 -6.79 -9.11
CA GLN A 558 -7.31 -6.63 -8.66
C GLN A 558 -7.24 -6.15 -7.20
N GLU A 559 -8.04 -5.16 -6.82
CA GLU A 559 -8.06 -4.67 -5.43
C GLU A 559 -8.73 -5.67 -4.48
N SER A 560 -9.82 -6.33 -4.90
CA SER A 560 -10.49 -7.32 -4.06
C SER A 560 -9.62 -8.56 -3.79
N LEU A 561 -8.80 -8.98 -4.75
CA LEU A 561 -7.86 -10.11 -4.60
C LEU A 561 -6.74 -9.84 -3.59
N LYS A 562 -6.43 -8.57 -3.28
CA LYS A 562 -5.50 -8.22 -2.20
C LYS A 562 -6.08 -8.51 -0.82
N VAL A 563 -7.40 -8.50 -0.70
CA VAL A 563 -8.13 -8.70 0.56
C VAL A 563 -8.53 -10.16 0.75
N THR A 564 -9.07 -10.79 -0.29
CA THR A 564 -9.52 -12.17 -0.23
C THR A 564 -9.31 -12.92 -1.55
N PRO A 565 -8.74 -14.15 -1.52
CA PRO A 565 -8.61 -14.96 -2.73
C PRO A 565 -9.98 -15.33 -3.32
N PHE A 566 -11.04 -15.37 -2.50
CA PHE A 566 -12.39 -15.71 -2.96
C PHE A 566 -13.01 -14.66 -3.88
N ALA A 567 -12.41 -13.48 -4.02
CA ALA A 567 -12.84 -12.46 -4.98
C ALA A 567 -12.89 -12.99 -6.42
N MET A 568 -12.04 -13.98 -6.77
CA MET A 568 -12.03 -14.64 -8.07
C MET A 568 -13.36 -15.35 -8.43
N LEU A 569 -14.23 -15.58 -7.44
CA LEU A 569 -15.53 -16.23 -7.63
C LEU A 569 -16.64 -15.24 -8.03
N SER A 570 -16.33 -13.96 -8.22
CA SER A 570 -17.29 -12.96 -8.70
C SER A 570 -17.32 -12.90 -10.23
N ARG A 571 -18.52 -13.00 -10.81
CA ARG A 571 -18.81 -12.87 -12.24
C ARG A 571 -19.36 -11.49 -12.60
N SER A 572 -19.07 -10.45 -11.81
CA SER A 572 -19.54 -9.07 -12.00
C SER A 572 -19.49 -8.59 -13.46
N ALA A 573 -20.50 -7.81 -13.86
CA ALA A 573 -20.49 -7.05 -15.11
C ALA A 573 -20.55 -5.55 -14.84
N ALA A 574 -20.06 -4.76 -15.79
CA ALA A 574 -20.14 -3.31 -15.75
C ALA A 574 -20.25 -2.76 -17.17
N GLY A 575 -21.11 -1.78 -17.38
CA GLY A 575 -21.30 -1.18 -18.69
C GLY A 575 -22.23 0.01 -18.71
N ILE A 576 -22.38 0.60 -19.89
CA ILE A 576 -23.13 1.82 -20.13
C ILE A 576 -24.43 1.47 -20.85
N ARG A 577 -25.55 2.04 -20.38
CA ARG A 577 -26.85 2.04 -21.07
C ARG A 577 -27.31 3.48 -21.21
N GLY A 578 -27.48 3.97 -22.44
CA GLY A 578 -27.70 5.40 -22.69
C GLY A 578 -26.64 6.27 -22.01
N SER A 579 -27.06 7.12 -21.07
CA SER A 579 -26.19 8.00 -20.27
C SER A 579 -25.96 7.49 -18.84
N THR A 580 -26.22 6.21 -18.57
CA THR A 580 -26.13 5.61 -17.24
C THR A 580 -25.02 4.58 -17.18
N LEU A 581 -24.13 4.70 -16.19
CA LEU A 581 -23.15 3.68 -15.86
C LEU A 581 -23.76 2.66 -14.89
N ILE A 582 -23.68 1.37 -15.19
CA ILE A 582 -24.17 0.28 -14.35
C ILE A 582 -22.98 -0.59 -13.92
N ILE A 583 -22.84 -0.85 -12.62
CA ILE A 583 -21.74 -1.65 -12.07
C ILE A 583 -22.29 -2.68 -11.08
N ASN A 584 -21.95 -3.96 -11.28
CA ASN A 584 -22.31 -5.03 -10.35
C ASN A 584 -21.25 -5.23 -9.26
N MET A 585 -21.65 -4.98 -8.01
CA MET A 585 -20.83 -5.15 -6.83
C MET A 585 -21.19 -6.46 -6.08
N PRO A 586 -20.24 -7.04 -5.34
CA PRO A 586 -20.54 -8.19 -4.48
C PRO A 586 -21.59 -7.86 -3.41
N GLY A 587 -22.30 -8.89 -2.93
CA GLY A 587 -23.33 -8.75 -1.89
C GLY A 587 -22.80 -8.57 -0.47
N ASN A 588 -21.47 -8.54 -0.25
CA ASN A 588 -20.85 -8.34 1.06
C ASN A 588 -20.62 -6.84 1.34
N PRO A 589 -21.08 -6.28 2.47
CA PRO A 589 -20.94 -4.85 2.79
C PRO A 589 -19.50 -4.32 2.77
N ASN A 590 -18.50 -5.13 3.17
CA ASN A 590 -17.10 -4.71 3.16
C ASN A 590 -16.56 -4.66 1.73
N ALA A 591 -16.84 -5.69 0.93
CA ALA A 591 -16.44 -5.74 -0.47
C ALA A 591 -17.04 -4.59 -1.30
N VAL A 592 -18.24 -4.11 -0.96
CA VAL A 592 -18.84 -2.93 -1.58
C VAL A 592 -18.01 -1.67 -1.33
N ALA A 593 -17.53 -1.47 -0.09
CA ALA A 593 -16.70 -0.31 0.24
C ALA A 593 -15.35 -0.37 -0.47
N GLU A 594 -14.73 -1.54 -0.49
CA GLU A 594 -13.44 -1.81 -1.17
C GLU A 594 -13.54 -1.55 -2.68
N CYS A 595 -14.57 -2.12 -3.34
CA CYS A 595 -14.78 -1.91 -4.77
C CYS A 595 -15.04 -0.44 -5.10
N MET A 596 -15.79 0.28 -4.26
CA MET A 596 -16.03 1.71 -4.46
C MET A 596 -14.77 2.54 -4.29
N GLU A 597 -13.92 2.21 -3.31
CA GLU A 597 -12.64 2.88 -3.11
C GLU A 597 -11.69 2.66 -4.31
N ALA A 598 -11.64 1.43 -4.82
CA ALA A 598 -10.86 1.06 -6.00
C ALA A 598 -11.25 1.86 -7.25
N LEU A 599 -12.56 2.08 -7.46
CA LEU A 599 -13.07 2.81 -8.63
C LEU A 599 -12.98 4.34 -8.48
N MET A 600 -12.88 4.84 -7.26
CA MET A 600 -12.95 6.27 -6.94
C MET A 600 -12.05 7.18 -7.80
N PRO A 601 -10.79 6.81 -8.13
CA PRO A 601 -9.90 7.65 -8.93
C PRO A 601 -10.41 7.92 -10.36
N ALA A 602 -11.17 6.99 -10.94
CA ALA A 602 -11.64 7.05 -12.33
C ALA A 602 -13.13 7.39 -12.44
N LEU A 603 -13.94 7.04 -11.44
CA LEU A 603 -15.40 7.07 -11.51
C LEU A 603 -15.97 8.48 -11.76
N LYS A 604 -15.40 9.53 -11.14
CA LYS A 604 -15.80 10.93 -11.41
C LYS A 604 -15.61 11.31 -12.87
N HIS A 605 -14.49 10.91 -13.47
CA HIS A 605 -14.19 11.24 -14.86
C HIS A 605 -15.09 10.46 -15.82
N ALA A 606 -15.31 9.17 -15.54
CA ALA A 606 -16.19 8.31 -16.32
C ALA A 606 -17.63 8.87 -16.37
N LEU A 607 -18.20 9.25 -15.22
CA LEU A 607 -19.56 9.82 -15.16
C LEU A 607 -19.67 11.15 -15.91
N LYS A 608 -18.63 12.00 -15.89
CA LYS A 608 -18.58 13.22 -16.69
C LYS A 608 -18.53 12.95 -18.20
N GLN A 609 -17.75 11.94 -18.62
CA GLN A 609 -17.68 11.55 -20.03
C GLN A 609 -19.01 10.98 -20.53
N ILE A 610 -19.67 10.14 -19.74
CA ILE A 610 -20.94 9.49 -20.08
C ILE A 610 -22.09 10.50 -20.18
N ARG A 611 -22.09 11.55 -19.34
CA ARG A 611 -23.04 12.67 -19.43
C ARG A 611 -22.90 13.52 -20.70
N GLY A 612 -21.89 13.27 -21.52
CA GLY A 612 -21.53 14.11 -22.64
C GLY A 612 -20.67 15.28 -22.16
N ASP A 613 -19.36 15.10 -22.19
CA ASP A 613 -18.43 16.22 -22.09
C ASP A 613 -18.75 17.19 -23.25
N LYS A 614 -18.75 18.51 -23.00
CA LYS A 614 -19.17 19.59 -23.93
C LYS A 614 -18.37 19.66 -25.26
N ARG A 615 -17.55 18.65 -25.59
CA ARG A 615 -16.80 18.54 -26.84
C ARG A 615 -17.67 18.21 -28.05
N GLU A 616 -18.88 17.65 -27.87
CA GLU A 616 -19.78 17.37 -29.00
C GLU A 616 -20.50 18.60 -29.57
N LYS A 617 -20.37 19.80 -28.96
CA LYS A 617 -20.87 21.06 -29.55
C LYS A 617 -19.89 21.76 -30.51
N ASN A 618 -18.76 21.12 -30.86
CA ASN A 618 -17.90 21.58 -31.95
C ASN A 618 -17.74 20.47 -33.01
N PRO A 619 -18.37 20.58 -34.19
CA PRO A 619 -18.24 19.60 -35.26
C PRO A 619 -16.88 19.78 -35.93
N ARG A 620 -15.84 19.14 -35.41
CA ARG A 620 -14.55 18.99 -36.10
C ARG A 620 -14.00 17.59 -35.90
N HIS A 621 -14.76 16.60 -36.36
CA HIS A 621 -14.21 15.31 -36.73
C HIS A 621 -14.88 14.91 -38.03
N VAL A 622 -14.16 15.04 -39.15
CA VAL A 622 -14.47 14.21 -40.31
C VAL A 622 -13.87 12.84 -40.00
N PRO A 623 -14.58 11.73 -40.24
CA PRO A 623 -14.06 10.39 -40.00
C PRO A 623 -12.73 10.16 -40.73
N HIS A 624 -11.84 9.36 -40.11
CA HIS A 624 -10.46 9.13 -40.57
C HIS A 624 -10.33 8.53 -41.98
N ALA A 625 -11.43 8.10 -42.61
CA ALA A 625 -11.45 7.57 -43.97
C ALA A 625 -11.39 8.68 -45.05
N ASP A 626 -11.78 9.93 -44.72
CA ASP A 626 -12.00 10.99 -45.73
C ASP A 626 -11.03 12.19 -45.63
N ALA A 627 -9.94 12.09 -44.85
CA ALA A 627 -8.94 13.16 -44.75
C ALA A 627 -7.67 12.84 -45.55
N ALA A 628 -7.28 13.73 -46.47
CA ALA A 628 -6.10 13.58 -47.32
C ALA A 628 -4.78 13.72 -46.51
N PRO A 629 -3.73 12.92 -46.79
CA PRO A 629 -2.50 12.91 -46.01
C PRO A 629 -1.62 14.11 -46.36
N ALA A 630 -1.15 14.85 -45.36
CA ALA A 630 -0.16 15.91 -45.53
C ALA A 630 1.07 15.60 -44.68
N ASP A 631 2.11 15.11 -45.35
CA ASP A 631 3.39 14.71 -44.80
C ASP A 631 4.24 15.94 -44.43
N THR A 632 4.32 16.26 -43.14
CA THR A 632 5.20 17.32 -42.63
C THR A 632 6.66 16.87 -42.46
N TRP A 633 6.97 15.57 -42.66
CA TRP A 633 8.34 15.05 -42.54
C TRP A 633 9.16 15.33 -43.81
N GLU A 634 8.58 15.09 -44.99
CA GLU A 634 9.23 15.30 -46.29
C GLU A 634 9.65 16.77 -46.52
N ARG A 635 8.85 17.75 -46.08
CA ARG A 635 9.17 19.18 -46.25
C ARG A 635 10.33 19.65 -45.38
N SER A 636 10.45 19.12 -44.16
CA SER A 636 11.57 19.42 -43.26
C SER A 636 12.86 18.72 -43.70
N TYR A 637 12.76 17.50 -44.25
CA TYR A 637 13.89 16.78 -44.85
C TYR A 637 14.42 17.50 -46.11
N MET A 638 13.54 17.96 -47.00
CA MET A 638 13.89 18.73 -48.20
C MET A 638 14.52 20.10 -47.87
N SER A 639 14.10 20.75 -46.78
CA SER A 639 14.64 22.07 -46.39
C SER A 639 16.01 21.99 -45.70
N ALA A 640 16.37 20.84 -45.12
CA ALA A 640 17.70 20.60 -44.53
C ALA A 640 18.73 20.08 -45.54
N SER A 641 18.27 19.56 -46.70
CA SER A 641 19.12 19.01 -47.76
C SER A 641 19.42 19.98 -48.91
N VAL A 642 18.80 21.17 -48.91
CA VAL A 642 19.11 22.26 -49.87
C VAL A 642 19.90 23.36 -49.16
N GLY A 643 21.14 23.03 -48.81
CA GLY A 643 22.08 23.93 -48.14
C GLY A 643 23.54 23.49 -48.22
N SER A 644 23.89 22.69 -49.24
CA SER A 644 25.27 22.33 -49.57
C SER A 644 25.39 22.21 -51.08
N VAL A 645 25.76 23.31 -51.74
CA VAL A 645 26.22 23.32 -53.13
C VAL A 645 27.75 23.27 -53.11
N PRO A 646 28.38 22.22 -53.66
CA PRO A 646 29.77 22.30 -54.09
C PRO A 646 29.86 22.21 -55.63
N GLY A 647 30.53 23.19 -56.24
CA GLY A 647 31.20 22.97 -57.51
C GLY A 647 31.09 24.09 -58.54
N SER A 648 32.08 25.00 -58.56
CA SER A 648 32.76 25.40 -59.80
C SER A 648 34.06 26.12 -59.45
N CYS A 649 35.18 25.40 -59.58
CA CYS A 649 36.51 26.01 -59.71
C CYS A 649 36.67 26.52 -61.14
N SER A 650 36.97 27.81 -61.29
CA SER A 650 37.57 28.38 -62.51
C SER A 650 38.51 29.52 -62.11
N HIS A 651 39.80 29.32 -62.43
CA HIS A 651 40.98 30.20 -62.34
C HIS A 651 41.65 30.44 -60.99
#